data_AF-A0A8S2AIR4-F1
#
_entry.id   AF-A0A8S2AIR4-F1
#
_cell.length_a   1.000
_cell.length_b   1.000
_cell.length_c   1.000
_cell.angle_alpha   90.00
_cell.angle_beta   90.00
_cell.angle_gamma   90.00
#
_symmetry.space_group_name_H-M   'P 1'
#
loop_
_entity.id
_entity.type
_entity.pdbx_description
1 polymer ?
#
loop_
_entity_poly.entity_id
_entity_poly.type
_entity_poly.pdbx_seq_one_letter_code
_entity_poly.pdbx_strand_id
1 'polypeptide(L)'
;MGCSLSKKKKNKNAMRPPGYEDPELLASITPFTVAEVEALYELFKKLSSSIIDDGLIHKEEFQLALFRNRNRKNLFADRIFDVFDVKRNGVIEFGEFVRSLGVFHPSAPVHDKIKFAFKLYDLRQTGFIEREELKEMVIALLHESELVLSEDMIEVMVDKAFVEADRKNDGKIDIDEWKDFVSLNPSLIKNMTLPYLKDIKGTFPSFVSSCEDEELELQNDVPFAVEDIVQTPLPGYVAPTAVSFSPDDSLITYLFSPEKNLNRRVYAFDVNKGESNLVFSPPDGGVDESNISPEEKLRRERLRERGLGVTRYEWVKTNSKMRFIVVPLPAGVYMKDLSSSPTPELIVPSSPTSPIIDPRLSPNGLFLAYVRDSELHVLNLLKNQTQQLTTGANGSTLTHGLAEYIAQEEMDRRNGYWWSLDSKFIAYTEVDSSQIPLFRIMHQGKRSVGSEAQEDHAYPFAGALNSTLRLGVVSSAGGGKTTWMNLVCGGRTNTEDEYLGRVNWLPGNVLTVQVLNRSQSKLKIISFDINTGQGNVLLTEESDAWVTLHDCFTPLEIVPSSRGSGGFIWASERTGFRHLYLYESDGTCLGAITSGEGMVEQIAGVNEPMSLVYFTGTLDGPLETNLYCTKLEAGDASRCQPMRLTHGKGKHIVVLDHQMKNFVDIHDAVDSPPRVSLCSLSDGTVLKILYEQNSPIQILKNLKLEPPEFVQIQANDGKTTLYGAVYKPDSSKFGPPPYKTMINVYGGPSVQLVHDSWINTVDMRTQYLRSRGILVWKLDNRGTARRGLKFESWMKHNCGYVDAEDQVTGAKWLIEQGLAKPDHIGVYGWSYGGYLSATLLTRYPEIFNCAVSGAPVTSWDGYDSFYTEKYMGLPTEEERYLKSSVMHHVGNLTDKQKLMLVHGMIDENVHFRHTARLVNALVEAGKRYELLIFPDERHMPRKKKDRIYMEQRIWEFIEKNL
;
A
#
# COMPACT_ATOMS: atom_id res chain seq x y z
N MET A 1 -1.18 63.65 -33.53
CA MET A 1 -0.43 64.38 -32.48
C MET A 1 0.03 63.30 -31.50
N GLY A 2 1.27 62.83 -31.47
CA GLY A 2 2.55 63.51 -31.57
C GLY A 2 3.18 63.52 -30.17
N CYS A 3 4.06 62.56 -29.87
CA CYS A 3 5.29 62.78 -29.09
C CYS A 3 6.14 61.50 -29.02
N SER A 4 7.37 61.64 -29.49
CA SER A 4 8.48 60.68 -29.46
C SER A 4 9.06 60.50 -28.05
N LEU A 5 9.75 59.38 -27.79
CA LEU A 5 11.00 59.38 -27.00
C LEU A 5 11.85 58.13 -27.31
N SER A 6 12.88 58.35 -28.14
CA SER A 6 14.28 57.91 -28.00
C SER A 6 14.62 56.47 -27.56
N LYS A 7 15.17 55.70 -28.51
CA LYS A 7 15.96 54.49 -28.31
C LYS A 7 17.23 54.77 -27.48
N LYS A 8 17.36 54.19 -26.28
CA LYS A 8 18.65 53.96 -25.63
C LYS A 8 19.14 52.54 -25.94
N LYS A 9 20.22 52.44 -26.73
CA LYS A 9 21.08 51.24 -26.80
C LYS A 9 21.59 50.93 -25.39
N LYS A 10 21.19 49.80 -24.80
CA LYS A 10 21.90 49.25 -23.63
C LYS A 10 23.19 48.59 -24.13
N ASN A 11 24.30 49.03 -23.54
CA ASN A 11 25.65 48.50 -23.70
C ASN A 11 25.68 46.97 -23.44
N LYS A 12 26.14 46.20 -24.43
CA LYS A 12 26.72 44.87 -24.21
C LYS A 12 28.13 45.06 -23.63
N ASN A 13 28.23 45.20 -22.32
CA ASN A 13 29.46 44.98 -21.55
C ASN A 13 29.01 44.60 -20.13
N ALA A 14 28.45 43.40 -19.99
CA ALA A 14 28.43 42.72 -18.71
C ALA A 14 29.87 42.24 -18.45
N MET A 15 30.43 42.57 -17.28
CA MET A 15 31.69 41.99 -16.83
C MET A 15 31.57 40.47 -16.92
N ARG A 16 32.43 39.84 -17.72
CA ARG A 16 32.54 38.38 -17.73
C ARG A 16 33.01 37.95 -16.34
N PRO A 17 32.37 36.98 -15.69
CA PRO A 17 32.76 36.54 -14.36
C PRO A 17 34.19 35.96 -14.36
N PRO A 18 34.86 35.92 -13.20
CA PRO A 18 36.18 35.30 -13.08
C PRO A 18 36.14 33.85 -13.60
N GLY A 19 37.11 33.43 -14.40
CA GLY A 19 37.19 32.06 -14.92
C GLY A 19 36.23 31.72 -16.09
N TYR A 20 35.54 32.70 -16.68
CA TYR A 20 34.69 32.49 -17.86
C TYR A 20 35.53 32.18 -19.11
N GLU A 21 35.46 30.93 -19.57
CA GLU A 21 36.02 30.47 -20.85
C GLU A 21 34.93 30.38 -21.93
N ASP A 22 35.33 30.61 -23.18
CA ASP A 22 34.42 30.64 -24.33
C ASP A 22 33.75 29.27 -24.54
N PRO A 23 32.40 29.17 -24.55
CA PRO A 23 31.69 27.91 -24.80
C PRO A 23 32.07 27.22 -26.11
N GLU A 24 32.42 27.96 -27.16
CA GLU A 24 32.87 27.38 -28.43
C GLU A 24 34.23 26.67 -28.27
N LEU A 25 35.12 27.26 -27.49
CA LEU A 25 36.43 26.67 -27.19
C LEU A 25 36.26 25.40 -26.34
N LEU A 26 35.43 25.44 -25.29
CA LEU A 26 35.17 24.30 -24.41
C LEU A 26 34.50 23.13 -25.15
N ALA A 27 33.55 23.41 -26.04
CA ALA A 27 32.93 22.38 -26.89
C ALA A 27 33.92 21.75 -27.88
N SER A 28 34.94 22.50 -28.33
CA SER A 28 35.96 21.96 -29.24
C SER A 28 36.93 20.97 -28.57
N ILE A 29 37.07 21.04 -27.24
CA ILE A 29 38.02 20.22 -26.47
C ILE A 29 37.35 19.24 -25.50
N THR A 30 36.02 19.19 -25.46
CA THR A 30 35.25 18.26 -24.64
C THR A 30 34.22 17.51 -25.48
N PRO A 31 33.64 16.40 -24.98
CA PRO A 31 32.60 15.66 -25.70
C PRO A 31 31.24 16.38 -25.82
N PHE A 32 31.11 17.61 -25.31
CA PHE A 32 29.87 18.38 -25.29
C PHE A 32 29.74 19.29 -26.51
N THR A 33 28.53 19.48 -27.00
CA THR A 33 28.19 20.51 -27.98
C THR A 33 28.18 21.91 -27.34
N VAL A 34 28.32 22.97 -28.14
CA VAL A 34 28.27 24.37 -27.65
C VAL A 34 27.02 24.62 -26.80
N ALA A 35 25.88 24.11 -27.26
CA ALA A 35 24.60 24.30 -26.60
C ALA A 35 24.45 23.48 -25.29
N GLU A 36 25.25 22.41 -25.11
CA GLU A 36 25.34 21.67 -23.85
C GLU A 36 26.30 22.34 -22.87
N VAL A 37 27.40 22.91 -23.36
CA VAL A 37 28.31 23.73 -22.55
C VAL A 37 27.59 24.95 -21.98
N GLU A 38 26.72 25.59 -22.75
CA GLU A 38 25.85 26.68 -22.26
C GLU A 38 24.88 26.21 -21.18
N ALA A 39 24.29 25.02 -21.31
CA ALA A 39 23.42 24.45 -20.27
C ALA A 39 24.22 24.11 -18.99
N LEU A 40 25.45 23.62 -19.14
CA LEU A 40 26.36 23.38 -18.03
C LEU A 40 26.78 24.67 -17.31
N TYR A 41 26.79 25.81 -18.02
CA TYR A 41 27.08 27.12 -17.41
C TYR A 41 25.99 27.56 -16.44
N GLU A 42 24.71 27.31 -16.76
CA GLU A 42 23.61 27.61 -15.84
C GLU A 42 23.64 26.69 -14.61
N LEU A 43 24.04 25.42 -14.77
CA LEU A 43 24.31 24.55 -13.64
C LEU A 43 25.46 25.09 -12.79
N PHE A 44 26.57 25.47 -13.41
CA PHE A 44 27.74 26.02 -12.73
C PHE A 44 27.36 27.25 -11.89
N LYS A 45 26.63 28.22 -12.46
CA LYS A 45 26.15 29.41 -11.74
C LYS A 45 25.34 29.07 -10.50
N LYS A 46 24.44 28.09 -10.59
CA LYS A 46 23.60 27.67 -9.46
C LYS A 46 24.44 27.07 -8.34
N LEU A 47 25.48 26.32 -8.70
CA LEU A 47 26.41 25.73 -7.74
C LEU A 47 27.32 26.80 -7.11
N SER A 48 27.89 27.69 -7.91
CA SER A 48 28.85 28.74 -7.53
C SER A 48 28.23 29.97 -6.84
N SER A 49 26.98 29.85 -6.39
CA SER A 49 26.23 30.89 -5.66
C SER A 49 25.41 30.30 -4.51
N SER A 50 25.63 29.01 -4.21
CA SER A 50 24.84 28.27 -3.21
C SER A 50 25.21 28.62 -1.76
N ILE A 51 26.44 29.08 -1.52
CA ILE A 51 26.93 29.53 -0.21
C ILE A 51 27.63 30.89 -0.36
N ILE A 52 28.49 31.06 -1.36
CA ILE A 52 29.25 32.28 -1.64
C ILE A 52 28.95 32.70 -3.08
N ASP A 53 28.42 33.90 -3.27
CA ASP A 53 28.08 34.43 -4.60
C ASP A 53 29.28 35.19 -5.21
N ASP A 54 30.35 34.48 -5.52
CA ASP A 54 31.55 35.03 -6.18
C ASP A 54 31.81 34.44 -7.58
N GLY A 55 30.95 33.52 -8.03
CA GLY A 55 31.03 32.90 -9.35
C GLY A 55 32.07 31.79 -9.45
N LEU A 56 32.55 31.26 -8.32
CA LEU A 56 33.47 30.13 -8.22
C LEU A 56 32.83 29.04 -7.37
N ILE A 57 33.07 27.75 -7.67
CA ILE A 57 32.55 26.66 -6.82
C ILE A 57 33.56 26.37 -5.72
N HIS A 58 33.18 26.68 -4.48
CA HIS A 58 33.98 26.35 -3.29
C HIS A 58 33.74 24.89 -2.87
N LYS A 59 34.67 24.34 -2.08
CA LYS A 59 34.62 22.94 -1.62
C LYS A 59 33.33 22.62 -0.86
N GLU A 60 32.87 23.55 -0.03
CA GLU A 60 31.63 23.42 0.75
C GLU A 60 30.39 23.43 -0.14
N GLU A 61 30.39 24.21 -1.22
CA GLU A 61 29.29 24.26 -2.20
C GLU A 61 29.22 22.97 -3.01
N PHE A 62 30.38 22.44 -3.38
CA PHE A 62 30.50 21.16 -4.07
C PHE A 62 29.99 19.99 -3.20
N GLN A 63 30.38 19.95 -1.92
CA GLN A 63 29.87 18.94 -0.98
C GLN A 63 28.37 19.07 -0.72
N LEU A 64 27.86 20.30 -0.59
CA LEU A 64 26.43 20.57 -0.43
C LEU A 64 25.63 20.07 -1.62
N ALA A 65 26.14 20.25 -2.84
CA ALA A 65 25.50 19.80 -4.05
C ALA A 65 25.39 18.26 -4.14
N LEU A 66 26.42 17.54 -3.69
CA LEU A 66 26.46 16.08 -3.73
C LEU A 66 25.67 15.42 -2.59
N PHE A 67 25.71 15.97 -1.37
CA PHE A 67 25.20 15.28 -0.18
C PHE A 67 24.13 16.03 0.61
N ARG A 68 23.72 17.24 0.20
CA ARG A 68 22.71 18.09 0.87
C ARG A 68 23.00 18.36 2.36
N ASN A 69 24.24 18.18 2.81
CA ASN A 69 24.68 18.39 4.19
C ASN A 69 26.02 19.12 4.19
N ARG A 70 26.13 20.19 4.99
CA ARG A 70 27.30 21.08 5.03
C ARG A 70 28.47 20.54 5.86
N ASN A 71 28.26 19.53 6.73
CA ASN A 71 29.22 19.18 7.78
C ASN A 71 29.77 17.75 7.73
N ARG A 72 29.48 16.96 6.69
CA ARG A 72 29.95 15.56 6.58
C ARG A 72 31.25 15.53 5.78
N LYS A 73 32.39 15.25 6.44
CA LYS A 73 33.65 14.94 5.76
C LYS A 73 33.47 13.64 4.95
N ASN A 74 33.63 13.72 3.63
CA ASN A 74 33.56 12.56 2.74
C ASN A 74 34.81 12.56 1.85
N LEU A 75 35.62 11.52 1.98
CA LEU A 75 36.90 11.42 1.25
C LEU A 75 36.68 11.47 -0.26
N PHE A 76 35.63 10.84 -0.79
CA PHE A 76 35.37 10.83 -2.24
C PHE A 76 35.00 12.21 -2.79
N ALA A 77 34.16 12.98 -2.10
CA ALA A 77 33.85 14.33 -2.57
C ALA A 77 35.05 15.26 -2.49
N ASP A 78 35.88 15.12 -1.45
CA ASP A 78 37.12 15.87 -1.34
C ASP A 78 38.06 15.53 -2.51
N ARG A 79 38.19 14.24 -2.84
CA ARG A 79 39.02 13.78 -3.95
C ARG A 79 38.48 14.21 -5.30
N ILE A 80 37.17 14.15 -5.52
CA ILE A 80 36.56 14.61 -6.77
C ILE A 80 36.76 16.12 -6.91
N PHE A 81 36.61 16.88 -5.82
CA PHE A 81 36.88 18.32 -5.80
C PHE A 81 38.34 18.62 -6.17
N ASP A 82 39.30 17.98 -5.51
CA ASP A 82 40.74 18.18 -5.76
C ASP A 82 41.15 17.82 -7.20
N VAL A 83 40.46 16.85 -7.82
CA VAL A 83 40.71 16.47 -9.22
C VAL A 83 40.04 17.45 -10.19
N PHE A 84 38.92 18.08 -9.79
CA PHE A 84 38.24 19.12 -10.58
C PHE A 84 38.96 20.47 -10.50
N ASP A 85 39.56 20.83 -9.36
CA ASP A 85 40.41 22.01 -9.17
C ASP A 85 41.81 21.77 -9.77
N VAL A 86 41.91 21.86 -11.09
CA VAL A 86 43.15 21.61 -11.84
C VAL A 86 44.23 22.63 -11.50
N LYS A 87 43.85 23.87 -11.20
CA LYS A 87 44.77 24.97 -10.82
C LYS A 87 45.22 24.92 -9.37
N ARG A 88 44.57 24.12 -8.51
CA ARG A 88 44.85 23.96 -7.07
C ARG A 88 44.76 25.27 -6.30
N ASN A 89 43.81 26.13 -6.67
CA ASN A 89 43.58 27.41 -6.01
C ASN A 89 42.47 27.33 -4.94
N GLY A 90 41.91 26.14 -4.70
CA GLY A 90 40.88 25.88 -3.69
C GLY A 90 39.46 26.09 -4.19
N VAL A 91 39.28 26.35 -5.49
CA VAL A 91 37.99 26.63 -6.12
C VAL A 91 37.92 25.97 -7.50
N ILE A 92 36.73 25.65 -7.99
CA ILE A 92 36.55 25.13 -9.35
C ILE A 92 36.01 26.26 -10.23
N GLU A 93 36.77 26.63 -11.26
CA GLU A 93 36.33 27.57 -12.29
C GLU A 93 35.46 26.87 -13.36
N PHE A 94 34.69 27.65 -14.12
CA PHE A 94 33.75 27.10 -15.11
C PHE A 94 34.43 26.19 -16.15
N GLY A 95 35.59 26.61 -16.69
CA GLY A 95 36.33 25.79 -17.65
C GLY A 95 36.83 24.45 -17.06
N GLU A 96 37.21 24.45 -15.78
CA GLU A 96 37.64 23.25 -15.06
C GLU A 96 36.46 22.30 -14.79
N PHE A 97 35.30 22.87 -14.43
CA PHE A 97 34.06 22.13 -14.23
C PHE A 97 33.63 21.38 -15.49
N VAL A 98 33.58 22.07 -16.65
CA VAL A 98 33.16 21.46 -17.92
C VAL A 98 34.15 20.39 -18.39
N ARG A 99 35.45 20.67 -18.33
CA ARG A 99 36.48 19.70 -18.75
C ARG A 99 36.47 18.45 -17.87
N SER A 100 36.33 18.61 -16.56
CA SER A 100 36.33 17.48 -15.62
C SER A 100 35.05 16.65 -15.73
N LEU A 101 33.88 17.28 -15.90
CA LEU A 101 32.63 16.57 -16.21
C LEU A 101 32.67 15.85 -17.56
N GLY A 102 33.39 16.41 -18.55
CA GLY A 102 33.57 15.82 -19.87
C GLY A 102 34.16 14.42 -19.82
N VAL A 103 35.02 14.12 -18.83
CA VAL A 103 35.59 12.77 -18.65
C VAL A 103 34.54 11.72 -18.31
N PHE A 104 33.47 12.12 -17.59
CA PHE A 104 32.37 11.22 -17.24
C PHE A 104 31.39 10.99 -18.39
N HIS A 105 31.52 11.71 -19.50
CA HIS A 105 30.63 11.58 -20.64
C HIS A 105 30.72 10.17 -21.25
N PRO A 106 29.60 9.55 -21.67
CA PRO A 106 29.63 8.21 -22.27
C PRO A 106 30.50 8.09 -23.53
N SER A 107 30.65 9.18 -24.29
CA SER A 107 31.51 9.24 -25.48
C SER A 107 32.97 9.62 -25.19
N ALA A 108 33.33 9.89 -23.92
CA ALA A 108 34.71 10.21 -23.58
C ALA A 108 35.63 8.98 -23.73
N PRO A 109 36.86 9.14 -24.25
CA PRO A 109 37.80 8.04 -24.40
C PRO A 109 38.05 7.29 -23.09
N VAL A 110 38.07 5.96 -23.15
CA VAL A 110 38.33 5.10 -21.97
C VAL A 110 39.69 5.41 -21.34
N HIS A 111 40.69 5.78 -22.16
CA HIS A 111 42.00 6.21 -21.69
C HIS A 111 41.94 7.40 -20.72
N ASP A 112 41.08 8.39 -21.00
CA ASP A 112 40.94 9.57 -20.14
C ASP A 112 40.24 9.22 -18.83
N LYS A 113 39.29 8.29 -18.87
CA LYS A 113 38.64 7.73 -17.67
C LYS A 113 39.63 6.98 -16.79
N ILE A 114 40.51 6.17 -17.39
CA ILE A 114 41.56 5.44 -16.67
C ILE A 114 42.52 6.42 -15.98
N LYS A 115 42.99 7.44 -16.71
CA LYS A 115 43.89 8.47 -16.17
C LYS A 115 43.24 9.30 -15.06
N PHE A 116 41.96 9.62 -15.20
CA PHE A 116 41.21 10.34 -14.19
C PHE A 116 40.97 9.49 -12.94
N ALA A 117 40.60 8.22 -13.10
CA ALA A 117 40.47 7.28 -12.00
C ALA A 117 41.80 7.10 -11.25
N PHE A 118 42.93 6.99 -11.97
CA PHE A 118 44.26 6.92 -11.34
C PHE A 118 44.51 8.10 -10.38
N LYS A 119 44.23 9.33 -10.82
CA LYS A 119 44.35 10.54 -9.98
C LYS A 119 43.45 10.51 -8.76
N LEU A 120 42.30 9.83 -8.82
CA LEU A 120 41.41 9.70 -7.67
C LEU A 120 42.06 8.85 -6.57
N TYR A 121 42.76 7.78 -6.95
CA TYR A 121 43.43 6.84 -6.04
C TYR A 121 44.84 7.28 -5.60
N ASP A 122 45.55 8.12 -6.36
CA ASP A 122 46.84 8.74 -5.96
C ASP A 122 46.59 9.91 -4.97
N LEU A 123 46.24 9.58 -3.72
CA LEU A 123 45.82 10.55 -2.70
C LEU A 123 46.88 11.64 -2.45
N ARG A 124 48.14 11.26 -2.40
CA ARG A 124 49.30 12.12 -2.14
C ARG A 124 49.86 12.77 -3.40
N GLN A 125 49.32 12.43 -4.58
CA GLN A 125 49.69 13.01 -5.87
C GLN A 125 51.17 12.82 -6.21
N THR A 126 51.70 11.65 -5.86
CA THR A 126 53.10 11.28 -6.06
C THR A 126 53.40 10.78 -7.47
N GLY A 127 52.35 10.56 -8.27
CA GLY A 127 52.43 9.89 -9.57
C GLY A 127 52.36 8.37 -9.48
N PHE A 128 52.12 7.83 -8.29
CA PHE A 128 52.00 6.41 -7.98
C PHE A 128 50.87 6.18 -6.98
N ILE A 129 50.20 5.03 -7.04
CA ILE A 129 49.28 4.58 -6.00
C ILE A 129 50.06 3.66 -5.07
N GLU A 130 50.30 4.09 -3.84
CA GLU A 130 50.98 3.26 -2.83
C GLU A 130 49.94 2.45 -2.03
N ARG A 131 50.42 1.44 -1.28
CA ARG A 131 49.55 0.49 -0.58
C ARG A 131 48.64 1.16 0.43
N GLU A 132 49.16 2.14 1.15
CA GLU A 132 48.42 2.91 2.16
C GLU A 132 47.29 3.73 1.52
N GLU A 133 47.50 4.28 0.33
CA GLU A 133 46.46 4.99 -0.45
C GLU A 133 45.31 4.06 -0.84
N LEU A 134 45.64 2.86 -1.30
CA LEU A 134 44.65 1.85 -1.63
C LEU A 134 43.85 1.44 -0.39
N LYS A 135 44.53 1.25 0.76
CA LYS A 135 43.88 0.94 2.04
C LYS A 135 42.89 2.02 2.46
N GLU A 136 43.30 3.29 2.42
CA GLU A 136 42.44 4.43 2.76
C GLU A 136 41.18 4.48 1.88
N MET A 137 41.34 4.26 0.57
CA MET A 137 40.21 4.21 -0.37
C MET A 137 39.25 3.05 -0.09
N VAL A 138 39.77 1.86 0.22
CA VAL A 138 38.95 0.69 0.58
C VAL A 138 38.19 0.93 1.89
N ILE A 139 38.83 1.49 2.91
CA ILE A 139 38.17 1.83 4.18
C ILE A 139 37.06 2.86 3.94
N ALA A 140 37.32 3.88 3.13
CA ALA A 140 36.30 4.87 2.79
C ALA A 140 35.10 4.25 2.05
N LEU A 141 35.33 3.32 1.11
CA LEU A 141 34.24 2.59 0.42
C LEU A 141 33.41 1.73 1.38
N LEU A 142 34.07 1.02 2.30
CA LEU A 142 33.39 0.17 3.29
C LEU A 142 32.53 1.02 4.24
N HIS A 143 33.04 2.16 4.68
CA HIS A 143 32.31 3.10 5.54
C HIS A 143 31.09 3.70 4.85
N GLU A 144 31.20 4.07 3.56
CA GLU A 144 30.04 4.55 2.78
C GLU A 144 29.03 3.44 2.46
N SER A 145 29.46 2.18 2.42
CA SER A 145 28.58 1.02 2.19
C SER A 145 28.03 0.41 3.50
N GLU A 146 28.32 1.02 4.65
CA GLU A 146 27.96 0.54 6.00
C GLU A 146 28.41 -0.91 6.29
N LEU A 147 29.44 -1.39 5.57
CA LEU A 147 30.01 -2.72 5.75
C LEU A 147 31.12 -2.68 6.80
N VAL A 148 30.99 -3.51 7.84
CA VAL A 148 31.99 -3.63 8.91
C VAL A 148 32.81 -4.91 8.71
N LEU A 149 34.09 -4.75 8.34
CA LEU A 149 35.06 -5.84 8.24
C LEU A 149 36.14 -5.68 9.31
N SER A 150 36.74 -6.80 9.76
CA SER A 150 37.88 -6.75 10.67
C SER A 150 39.12 -6.16 9.98
N GLU A 151 39.98 -5.50 10.74
CA GLU A 151 41.20 -4.88 10.22
C GLU A 151 42.09 -5.89 9.47
N ASP A 152 42.24 -7.11 10.02
CA ASP A 152 42.97 -8.21 9.37
C ASP A 152 42.41 -8.58 7.99
N MET A 153 41.09 -8.51 7.81
CA MET A 153 40.47 -8.84 6.53
C MET A 153 40.68 -7.72 5.51
N ILE A 154 40.65 -6.47 5.96
CA ILE A 154 40.95 -5.29 5.12
C ILE A 154 42.39 -5.37 4.63
N GLU A 155 43.34 -5.70 5.51
CA GLU A 155 44.75 -5.88 5.13
C GLU A 155 44.91 -6.97 4.07
N VAL A 156 44.28 -8.13 4.25
CA VAL A 156 44.33 -9.23 3.26
C VAL A 156 43.73 -8.82 1.91
N MET A 157 42.64 -8.05 1.90
CA MET A 157 42.03 -7.56 0.66
C MET A 157 42.94 -6.56 -0.06
N VAL A 158 43.51 -5.61 0.69
CA VAL A 158 44.44 -4.61 0.15
C VAL A 158 45.69 -5.28 -0.38
N ASP A 159 46.29 -6.22 0.36
CA ASP A 159 47.49 -6.94 -0.08
C ASP A 159 47.26 -7.72 -1.36
N LYS A 160 46.13 -8.44 -1.46
CA LYS A 160 45.81 -9.19 -2.68
C LYS A 160 45.63 -8.26 -3.88
N ALA A 161 44.87 -7.18 -3.72
CA ALA A 161 44.64 -6.22 -4.79
C ALA A 161 45.93 -5.50 -5.19
N PHE A 162 46.78 -5.16 -4.22
CA PHE A 162 48.04 -4.46 -4.46
C PHE A 162 49.05 -5.35 -5.18
N VAL A 163 49.22 -6.61 -4.76
CA VAL A 163 50.10 -7.58 -5.41
C VAL A 163 49.64 -7.89 -6.85
N GLU A 164 48.33 -7.88 -7.10
CA GLU A 164 47.80 -8.09 -8.45
C GLU A 164 48.04 -6.88 -9.38
N ALA A 165 48.06 -5.67 -8.80
CA ALA A 165 48.24 -4.43 -9.55
C ALA A 165 49.71 -4.02 -9.73
N ASP A 166 50.59 -4.19 -8.74
CA ASP A 166 52.04 -3.91 -8.79
C ASP A 166 52.79 -5.06 -9.48
N ARG A 167 52.83 -5.04 -10.81
CA ARG A 167 53.44 -6.11 -11.62
C ARG A 167 54.96 -6.04 -11.59
N LYS A 168 55.52 -4.86 -11.41
CA LYS A 168 56.97 -4.59 -11.34
C LYS A 168 57.54 -4.98 -9.97
N ASN A 169 56.68 -5.18 -8.96
CA ASN A 169 57.03 -5.48 -7.58
C ASN A 169 57.98 -4.43 -6.99
N ASP A 170 57.77 -3.15 -7.31
CA ASP A 170 58.58 -2.05 -6.77
C ASP A 170 57.93 -1.35 -5.56
N GLY A 171 56.77 -1.87 -5.13
CA GLY A 171 56.01 -1.40 -3.97
C GLY A 171 55.09 -0.23 -4.29
N LYS A 172 54.89 0.10 -5.57
CA LYS A 172 54.08 1.22 -6.04
C LYS A 172 53.35 0.81 -7.33
N ILE A 173 52.15 1.34 -7.55
CA ILE A 173 51.42 1.10 -8.81
C ILE A 173 51.55 2.35 -9.67
N ASP A 174 52.24 2.24 -10.80
CA ASP A 174 52.33 3.33 -11.77
C ASP A 174 51.14 3.35 -12.76
N ILE A 175 51.10 4.38 -13.61
CA ILE A 175 49.98 4.58 -14.55
C ILE A 175 49.86 3.45 -15.59
N ASP A 176 50.96 2.81 -15.99
CA ASP A 176 50.95 1.72 -16.96
C ASP A 176 50.42 0.44 -16.31
N GLU A 177 50.83 0.17 -15.07
CA GLU A 177 50.32 -0.94 -14.26
C GLU A 177 48.85 -0.79 -13.91
N TRP A 178 48.44 0.42 -13.51
CA TRP A 178 47.03 0.74 -13.27
C TRP A 178 46.18 0.55 -14.52
N LYS A 179 46.67 1.00 -15.68
CA LYS A 179 45.98 0.83 -16.96
C LYS A 179 45.79 -0.64 -17.31
N ASP A 180 46.81 -1.46 -17.09
CA ASP A 180 46.74 -2.90 -17.29
C ASP A 180 45.74 -3.55 -16.31
N PHE A 181 45.78 -3.15 -15.04
CA PHE A 181 44.89 -3.65 -13.99
C PHE A 181 43.41 -3.32 -14.27
N VAL A 182 43.11 -2.09 -14.67
CA VAL A 182 41.75 -1.66 -15.05
C VAL A 182 41.28 -2.34 -16.34
N SER A 183 42.19 -2.62 -17.27
CA SER A 183 41.84 -3.34 -18.51
C SER A 183 41.39 -4.78 -18.25
N LEU A 184 41.96 -5.43 -17.22
CA LEU A 184 41.52 -6.74 -16.74
C LEU A 184 40.25 -6.67 -15.89
N ASN A 185 40.01 -5.53 -15.22
CA ASN A 185 38.88 -5.31 -14.34
C ASN A 185 38.04 -4.07 -14.74
N PRO A 186 37.30 -4.10 -15.86
CA PRO A 186 36.59 -2.91 -16.39
C PRO A 186 35.53 -2.32 -15.45
N SER A 187 35.06 -3.09 -14.45
CA SER A 187 34.12 -2.60 -13.43
C SER A 187 34.69 -1.48 -12.56
N LEU A 188 36.02 -1.37 -12.41
CA LEU A 188 36.68 -0.35 -11.58
C LEU A 188 36.42 1.08 -12.08
N ILE A 189 36.18 1.26 -13.38
CA ILE A 189 35.87 2.55 -13.98
C ILE A 189 34.40 2.68 -14.41
N LYS A 190 33.52 1.74 -14.00
CA LYS A 190 32.09 1.79 -14.35
C LYS A 190 31.43 3.09 -13.90
N ASN A 191 31.82 3.58 -12.72
CA ASN A 191 31.30 4.83 -12.14
C ASN A 191 31.91 6.10 -12.79
N MET A 192 32.89 5.95 -13.68
CA MET A 192 33.45 7.03 -14.51
C MET A 192 32.61 7.32 -15.77
N THR A 193 31.40 6.78 -15.84
CA THR A 193 30.46 7.03 -16.95
C THR A 193 29.10 7.39 -16.40
N LEU A 194 28.62 8.58 -16.72
CA LEU A 194 27.32 9.10 -16.31
C LEU A 194 26.38 9.10 -17.52
N PRO A 195 25.45 8.12 -17.64
CA PRO A 195 24.65 7.93 -18.86
C PRO A 195 23.80 9.16 -19.24
N TYR A 196 23.36 9.94 -18.26
CA TYR A 196 22.54 11.13 -18.45
C TYR A 196 23.30 12.30 -19.10
N LEU A 197 24.63 12.28 -19.16
CA LEU A 197 25.39 13.33 -19.84
C LEU A 197 25.20 13.31 -21.38
N LYS A 198 24.65 12.23 -21.95
CA LYS A 198 24.28 12.12 -23.38
C LYS A 198 23.05 12.94 -23.77
N ASP A 199 22.22 13.33 -22.81
CA ASP A 199 21.03 14.16 -23.02
C ASP A 199 20.82 15.07 -21.82
N ILE A 200 21.77 15.99 -21.60
CA ILE A 200 21.73 16.97 -20.50
C ILE A 200 20.46 17.81 -20.57
N LYS A 201 20.01 18.17 -21.77
CA LYS A 201 18.83 19.02 -21.98
C LYS A 201 17.53 18.30 -21.66
N GLY A 202 17.39 17.02 -22.04
CA GLY A 202 16.22 16.20 -21.71
C GLY A 202 16.19 15.76 -20.24
N THR A 203 17.35 15.54 -19.62
CA THR A 203 17.45 15.13 -18.21
C THR A 203 17.20 16.28 -17.25
N PHE A 204 17.47 17.52 -17.68
CA PHE A 204 17.38 18.71 -16.84
C PHE A 204 16.66 19.88 -17.57
N PRO A 205 15.32 19.80 -17.75
CA PRO A 205 14.56 20.78 -18.54
C PRO A 205 14.56 22.20 -17.95
N SER A 206 14.75 22.33 -16.63
CA SER A 206 14.79 23.62 -15.93
C SER A 206 16.00 24.51 -16.25
N PHE A 207 16.95 24.04 -17.07
CA PHE A 207 18.23 24.70 -17.32
C PHE A 207 18.33 25.36 -18.71
N VAL A 208 17.26 25.32 -19.51
CA VAL A 208 17.20 25.98 -20.83
C VAL A 208 16.61 27.39 -20.74
N SER A 209 16.14 27.84 -19.57
CA SER A 209 15.41 29.10 -19.44
C SER A 209 16.20 30.16 -18.67
N SER A 210 17.00 30.94 -19.39
CA SER A 210 17.44 32.26 -18.91
C SER A 210 17.54 33.25 -20.08
N CYS A 211 16.44 33.39 -20.83
CA CYS A 211 16.30 34.52 -21.74
C CYS A 211 14.83 34.83 -22.05
N GLU A 212 13.92 34.76 -21.08
CA GLU A 212 12.52 35.20 -21.27
C GLU A 212 11.77 35.38 -19.93
N ASP A 213 12.34 36.15 -19.00
CA ASP A 213 11.67 36.55 -17.73
C ASP A 213 10.53 37.58 -17.92
N GLU A 214 10.06 37.81 -19.14
CA GLU A 214 8.86 38.62 -19.42
C GLU A 214 7.70 37.81 -20.07
N GLU A 215 7.84 36.48 -20.26
CA GLU A 215 6.79 35.59 -20.80
C GLU A 215 6.18 34.60 -19.78
N LEU A 216 6.40 34.81 -18.48
CA LEU A 216 5.97 33.94 -17.37
C LEU A 216 4.44 33.79 -17.15
N GLU A 217 3.60 34.25 -18.08
CA GLU A 217 2.17 33.92 -18.09
C GLU A 217 1.77 32.87 -19.16
N LEU A 218 2.69 32.41 -20.02
CA LEU A 218 2.32 31.59 -21.20
C LEU A 218 2.99 30.21 -21.37
N GLN A 219 3.80 29.71 -20.43
CA GLN A 219 4.42 28.36 -20.55
C GLN A 219 4.27 27.47 -19.29
N ASN A 220 3.03 27.23 -18.86
CA ASN A 220 2.72 26.35 -17.74
C ASN A 220 2.17 24.98 -18.17
N ASP A 221 2.66 24.35 -19.23
CA ASP A 221 2.09 23.08 -19.72
C ASP A 221 3.11 21.95 -19.80
N VAL A 222 3.75 21.63 -18.66
CA VAL A 222 4.39 20.32 -18.49
C VAL A 222 3.25 19.28 -18.47
N PRO A 223 3.19 18.35 -19.43
CA PRO A 223 2.09 17.39 -19.52
C PRO A 223 2.16 16.39 -18.36
N PHE A 224 1.02 16.14 -17.72
CA PHE A 224 0.86 15.09 -16.72
C PHE A 224 1.16 13.72 -17.35
N ALA A 225 2.23 13.07 -16.90
CA ALA A 225 2.79 11.91 -17.57
C ALA A 225 2.08 10.62 -17.12
N VAL A 226 2.12 9.58 -17.96
CA VAL A 226 1.51 8.28 -17.61
C VAL A 226 2.24 7.64 -16.41
N GLU A 227 3.53 7.91 -16.28
CA GLU A 227 4.36 7.47 -15.16
C GLU A 227 3.88 8.01 -13.82
N ASP A 228 3.22 9.16 -13.79
CA ASP A 228 2.67 9.77 -12.57
C ASP A 228 1.46 8.98 -12.05
N ILE A 229 0.72 8.29 -12.93
CA ILE A 229 -0.43 7.44 -12.56
C ILE A 229 0.00 6.29 -11.65
N VAL A 230 1.16 5.70 -11.94
CA VAL A 230 1.63 4.48 -11.27
C VAL A 230 2.49 4.77 -10.04
N GLN A 231 2.67 6.04 -9.69
CA GLN A 231 3.46 6.44 -8.54
C GLN A 231 2.90 5.80 -7.27
N THR A 232 3.79 5.25 -6.44
CA THR A 232 3.40 4.65 -5.16
C THR A 232 4.52 4.89 -4.14
N PRO A 233 4.24 5.48 -2.98
CA PRO A 233 2.93 5.98 -2.51
C PRO A 233 2.38 7.14 -3.35
N LEU A 234 1.07 7.38 -3.26
CA LEU A 234 0.39 8.46 -4.00
C LEU A 234 0.87 9.84 -3.50
N PRO A 235 0.82 10.89 -4.35
CA PRO A 235 1.18 12.24 -3.95
C PRO A 235 0.43 12.68 -2.68
N GLY A 236 1.16 13.19 -1.69
CA GLY A 236 0.58 13.62 -0.41
C GLY A 236 0.14 12.50 0.53
N TYR A 237 0.12 11.23 0.10
CA TYR A 237 -0.34 10.09 0.91
C TYR A 237 0.77 9.39 1.70
N VAL A 238 2.00 9.93 1.70
CA VAL A 238 3.06 9.44 2.57
C VAL A 238 2.81 10.00 3.96
N ALA A 239 2.28 9.19 4.87
CA ALA A 239 2.02 9.54 6.26
C ALA A 239 2.31 8.35 7.19
N PRO A 240 2.52 8.59 8.50
CA PRO A 240 2.60 7.53 9.50
C PRO A 240 1.41 6.57 9.43
N THR A 241 1.69 5.26 9.48
CA THR A 241 0.68 4.18 9.49
C THR A 241 0.99 3.18 10.60
N ALA A 242 0.07 2.24 10.88
CA ALA A 242 0.24 1.24 11.94
C ALA A 242 0.69 1.87 13.28
N VAL A 243 -0.02 2.93 13.68
CA VAL A 243 0.24 3.67 14.91
C VAL A 243 -0.08 2.79 16.12
N SER A 244 0.77 2.83 17.14
CA SER A 244 0.58 2.11 18.40
C SER A 244 1.23 2.86 19.56
N PHE A 245 0.61 2.84 20.73
CA PHE A 245 1.20 3.36 21.96
C PHE A 245 2.13 2.32 22.61
N SER A 246 3.20 2.77 23.25
CA SER A 246 3.96 1.93 24.17
C SER A 246 3.07 1.50 25.36
N PRO A 247 3.41 0.40 26.07
CA PRO A 247 2.61 -0.07 27.21
C PRO A 247 2.44 0.96 28.34
N ASP A 248 3.30 1.97 28.41
CA ASP A 248 3.25 3.08 29.38
C ASP A 248 2.71 4.40 28.78
N ASP A 249 2.22 4.37 27.54
CA ASP A 249 1.74 5.50 26.73
C ASP A 249 2.75 6.65 26.54
N SER A 250 4.02 6.46 26.91
CA SER A 250 5.04 7.52 26.80
C SER A 250 5.59 7.70 25.39
N LEU A 251 5.47 6.68 24.54
CA LEU A 251 5.90 6.68 23.14
C LEU A 251 4.73 6.34 22.23
N ILE A 252 4.69 6.97 21.07
CA ILE A 252 3.79 6.64 19.97
C ILE A 252 4.66 6.11 18.82
N THR A 253 4.59 4.82 18.55
CA THR A 253 5.31 4.21 17.42
C THR A 253 4.44 4.17 16.18
N TYR A 254 5.08 4.16 15.01
CA TYR A 254 4.41 4.08 13.72
C TYR A 254 5.38 3.63 12.63
N LEU A 255 4.81 3.15 11.52
CA LEU A 255 5.53 2.85 10.29
C LEU A 255 5.57 4.07 9.38
N PHE A 256 6.77 4.44 8.93
CA PHE A 256 6.98 5.58 8.05
C PHE A 256 8.18 5.37 7.11
N SER A 257 8.16 6.07 5.97
CA SER A 257 9.25 6.09 4.99
C SER A 257 9.61 7.57 4.69
N PRO A 258 10.68 8.12 5.27
CA PRO A 258 11.08 9.51 5.01
C PRO A 258 11.52 9.71 3.55
N GLU A 259 11.99 8.65 2.89
CA GLU A 259 12.36 8.64 1.48
C GLU A 259 11.14 8.62 0.53
N LYS A 260 9.91 8.60 1.06
CA LYS A 260 8.65 8.59 0.30
C LYS A 260 8.55 7.41 -0.66
N ASN A 261 9.04 6.24 -0.25
CA ASN A 261 8.96 5.01 -1.01
C ASN A 261 8.21 3.93 -0.23
N LEU A 262 8.17 2.70 -0.75
CA LEU A 262 7.47 1.59 -0.10
C LEU A 262 8.22 1.00 1.09
N ASN A 263 9.52 1.27 1.26
CA ASN A 263 10.34 0.73 2.34
C ASN A 263 10.08 1.49 3.64
N ARG A 264 9.32 0.86 4.54
CA ARG A 264 8.90 1.42 5.82
C ARG A 264 9.82 0.95 6.95
N ARG A 265 10.03 1.84 7.91
CA ARG A 265 10.78 1.61 9.15
C ARG A 265 9.91 1.97 10.35
N VAL A 266 10.30 1.53 11.54
CA VAL A 266 9.58 1.88 12.77
C VAL A 266 10.20 3.14 13.36
N TYR A 267 9.37 4.15 13.58
CA TYR A 267 9.71 5.38 14.30
C TYR A 267 8.94 5.42 15.62
N ALA A 268 9.48 6.14 16.60
CA ALA A 268 8.82 6.43 17.86
C ALA A 268 8.83 7.94 18.13
N PHE A 269 7.65 8.49 18.40
CA PHE A 269 7.47 9.85 18.90
C PHE A 269 7.40 9.83 20.43
N ASP A 270 8.28 10.57 21.09
CA ASP A 270 8.25 10.75 22.55
C ASP A 270 7.21 11.81 22.92
N VAL A 271 6.15 11.39 23.62
CA VAL A 271 5.02 12.25 23.96
C VAL A 271 5.44 13.41 24.87
N ASN A 272 6.45 13.23 25.71
CA ASN A 272 6.92 14.27 26.62
C ASN A 272 7.86 15.24 25.89
N LYS A 273 8.83 14.73 25.14
CA LYS A 273 9.84 15.56 24.46
C LYS A 273 9.33 16.21 23.17
N GLY A 274 8.34 15.61 22.51
CA GLY A 274 7.82 16.08 21.23
C GLY A 274 8.73 15.77 20.04
N GLU A 275 9.56 14.74 20.12
CA GLU A 275 10.55 14.38 19.10
C GLU A 275 10.30 12.97 18.54
N SER A 276 10.49 12.81 17.23
CA SER A 276 10.44 11.50 16.56
C SER A 276 11.84 10.96 16.29
N ASN A 277 12.08 9.69 16.62
CA ASN A 277 13.35 9.01 16.37
C ASN A 277 13.13 7.68 15.64
N LEU A 278 14.08 7.29 14.79
CA LEU A 278 14.12 5.96 14.19
C LEU A 278 14.44 4.92 15.28
N VAL A 279 13.61 3.89 15.43
CA VAL A 279 13.81 2.86 16.47
C VAL A 279 14.10 1.47 15.90
N PHE A 280 13.67 1.19 14.66
CA PHE A 280 13.99 -0.06 13.98
C PHE A 280 14.05 0.12 12.46
N SER A 281 15.12 -0.40 11.86
CA SER A 281 15.26 -0.63 10.43
C SER A 281 15.60 -2.11 10.17
N PRO A 282 15.13 -2.70 9.06
CA PRO A 282 15.54 -4.05 8.68
C PRO A 282 17.07 -4.17 8.59
N PRO A 283 17.71 -5.15 9.26
CA PRO A 283 19.18 -5.27 9.28
C PRO A 283 19.82 -5.42 7.89
N ASP A 284 19.15 -6.12 6.97
CA ASP A 284 19.65 -6.40 5.61
C ASP A 284 19.28 -5.30 4.59
N GLY A 285 18.91 -4.10 5.04
CA GLY A 285 18.57 -2.96 4.17
C GLY A 285 17.14 -2.95 3.59
N GLY A 286 16.36 -4.01 3.80
CA GLY A 286 14.94 -4.07 3.45
C GLY A 286 14.51 -5.39 2.82
N VAL A 287 13.22 -5.50 2.50
CA VAL A 287 12.63 -6.65 1.82
C VAL A 287 12.46 -6.34 0.35
N ASP A 288 12.99 -7.19 -0.54
CA ASP A 288 12.57 -7.28 -1.94
C ASP A 288 11.63 -8.50 -2.11
N GLU A 289 10.71 -8.44 -3.07
CA GLU A 289 9.78 -9.55 -3.38
C GLU A 289 10.50 -10.83 -3.81
N SER A 290 11.77 -10.74 -4.21
CA SER A 290 12.62 -11.89 -4.53
C SER A 290 12.96 -12.76 -3.30
N ASN A 291 12.94 -12.19 -2.08
CA ASN A 291 13.35 -12.87 -0.84
C ASN A 291 12.17 -13.34 0.03
N ILE A 292 10.98 -13.49 -0.54
CA ILE A 292 9.75 -13.87 0.17
C ILE A 292 9.31 -15.29 -0.25
N SER A 293 8.91 -16.13 0.71
CA SER A 293 8.37 -17.47 0.40
C SER A 293 7.04 -17.39 -0.39
N PRO A 294 6.66 -18.43 -1.15
CA PRO A 294 5.38 -18.46 -1.86
C PRO A 294 4.16 -18.21 -0.96
N GLU A 295 4.16 -18.79 0.24
CA GLU A 295 3.06 -18.68 1.21
C GLU A 295 2.92 -17.24 1.71
N GLU A 296 4.04 -16.58 2.02
CA GLU A 296 4.01 -15.17 2.44
C GLU A 296 3.65 -14.24 1.26
N LYS A 297 4.02 -14.56 0.01
CA LYS A 297 3.54 -13.83 -1.16
C LYS A 297 2.03 -13.90 -1.28
N LEU A 298 1.45 -15.10 -1.23
CA LEU A 298 0.00 -15.29 -1.26
C LEU A 298 -0.68 -14.57 -0.09
N ARG A 299 -0.17 -14.72 1.13
CA ARG A 299 -0.67 -13.99 2.29
C ARG A 299 -0.67 -12.49 2.06
N ARG A 300 0.42 -11.92 1.53
CA ARG A 300 0.51 -10.49 1.22
C ARG A 300 -0.46 -10.06 0.12
N GLU A 301 -0.79 -10.92 -0.84
CA GLU A 301 -1.89 -10.67 -1.79
C GLU A 301 -3.24 -10.57 -1.09
N ARG A 302 -3.54 -11.49 -0.17
CA ARG A 302 -4.77 -11.48 0.64
C ARG A 302 -4.84 -10.29 1.61
N LEU A 303 -3.69 -9.84 2.12
CA LEU A 303 -3.59 -8.63 2.93
C LEU A 303 -3.60 -7.33 2.12
N ARG A 304 -3.56 -7.41 0.79
CA ARG A 304 -3.35 -6.25 -0.12
C ARG A 304 -2.10 -5.43 0.25
N GLU A 305 -1.05 -6.09 0.75
CA GLU A 305 0.14 -5.48 1.31
C GLU A 305 1.26 -5.29 0.26
N ARG A 306 1.50 -4.02 -0.10
CA ARG A 306 2.52 -3.59 -1.08
C ARG A 306 3.76 -2.96 -0.44
N GLY A 307 3.68 -2.54 0.82
CA GLY A 307 4.79 -1.97 1.56
C GLY A 307 5.95 -2.97 1.70
N LEU A 308 7.15 -2.44 1.63
CA LEU A 308 8.41 -3.15 1.80
C LEU A 308 9.03 -2.77 3.15
N GLY A 309 10.09 -3.50 3.55
CA GLY A 309 10.69 -3.31 4.85
C GLY A 309 9.79 -3.85 5.96
N VAL A 310 9.52 -3.03 6.99
CA VAL A 310 8.63 -3.41 8.08
C VAL A 310 7.17 -3.24 7.66
N THR A 311 6.41 -4.33 7.66
CA THR A 311 4.96 -4.32 7.37
C THR A 311 4.10 -4.35 8.63
N ARG A 312 4.63 -4.92 9.72
CA ARG A 312 3.99 -4.92 11.04
C ARG A 312 5.02 -5.01 12.16
N TYR A 313 4.62 -4.59 13.35
CA TYR A 313 5.36 -4.77 14.59
C TYR A 313 4.35 -4.87 15.75
N GLU A 314 4.76 -5.49 16.86
CA GLU A 314 3.93 -5.61 18.07
C GLU A 314 4.75 -5.22 19.31
N TRP A 315 4.14 -4.49 20.24
CA TRP A 315 4.74 -4.19 21.54
C TRP A 315 4.68 -5.39 22.48
N VAL A 316 5.77 -5.65 23.19
CA VAL A 316 5.77 -6.60 24.30
C VAL A 316 5.10 -5.95 25.51
N LYS A 317 3.94 -6.47 25.89
CA LYS A 317 3.05 -5.88 26.91
C LYS A 317 3.45 -6.14 28.37
N THR A 318 4.62 -6.74 28.62
CA THR A 318 5.15 -6.93 29.99
C THR A 318 5.40 -5.60 30.71
N ASN A 319 5.50 -5.66 32.05
CA ASN A 319 5.81 -4.57 32.99
C ASN A 319 6.41 -3.30 32.36
N SER A 320 5.77 -2.15 32.59
CA SER A 320 6.00 -0.82 32.01
C SER A 320 7.45 -0.30 31.98
N LYS A 321 8.39 -1.00 32.62
CA LYS A 321 9.82 -0.69 32.58
C LYS A 321 10.54 -1.26 31.35
N MET A 322 9.98 -2.27 30.69
CA MET A 322 10.58 -2.94 29.53
C MET A 322 9.92 -2.46 28.23
N ARG A 323 10.71 -1.95 27.29
CA ARG A 323 10.22 -1.34 26.05
C ARG A 323 10.70 -2.15 24.85
N PHE A 324 10.10 -3.30 24.62
CA PHE A 324 10.45 -4.16 23.50
C PHE A 324 9.39 -4.11 22.41
N ILE A 325 9.85 -4.11 21.17
CA ILE A 325 9.02 -4.40 20.00
C ILE A 325 9.48 -5.69 19.34
N VAL A 326 8.53 -6.42 18.77
CA VAL A 326 8.77 -7.59 17.93
C VAL A 326 8.42 -7.24 16.48
N VAL A 327 9.34 -7.55 15.58
CA VAL A 327 9.25 -7.20 14.16
C VAL A 327 9.45 -8.45 13.29
N PRO A 328 8.38 -8.99 12.70
CA PRO A 328 8.46 -10.08 11.72
C PRO A 328 9.05 -9.59 10.39
N LEU A 329 10.07 -10.28 9.89
CA LEU A 329 10.72 -10.07 8.59
C LEU A 329 10.92 -11.43 7.88
N PRO A 330 11.23 -11.45 6.57
CA PRO A 330 11.43 -12.70 5.84
C PRO A 330 12.53 -13.62 6.43
N ALA A 331 13.60 -13.02 6.94
CA ALA A 331 14.71 -13.72 7.61
C ALA A 331 14.32 -14.29 8.98
N GLY A 332 13.20 -13.86 9.56
CA GLY A 332 12.72 -14.33 10.85
C GLY A 332 12.09 -13.24 11.71
N VAL A 333 11.91 -13.54 12.98
CA VAL A 333 11.31 -12.63 13.96
C VAL A 333 12.41 -11.94 14.75
N TYR A 334 12.45 -10.61 14.67
CA TYR A 334 13.37 -9.78 15.42
C TYR A 334 12.71 -9.21 16.67
N MET A 335 13.49 -9.04 17.73
CA MET A 335 13.10 -8.36 18.96
C MET A 335 14.08 -7.20 19.20
N LYS A 336 13.55 -6.05 19.58
CA LYS A 336 14.35 -4.83 19.76
C LYS A 336 13.98 -4.16 21.08
N ASP A 337 14.96 -3.98 21.95
CA ASP A 337 14.83 -3.13 23.15
C ASP A 337 15.03 -1.67 22.75
N LEU A 338 14.08 -0.82 23.14
CA LEU A 338 14.17 0.63 22.95
C LEU A 338 14.80 1.34 24.15
N SER A 339 15.04 0.64 25.26
CA SER A 339 15.61 1.22 26.48
C SER A 339 17.13 1.13 26.56
N SER A 340 17.76 0.07 26.04
CA SER A 340 19.18 -0.20 26.34
C SER A 340 20.04 -0.72 25.17
N SER A 341 19.48 -1.47 24.21
CA SER A 341 20.26 -2.10 23.14
C SER A 341 20.19 -1.31 21.83
N PRO A 342 21.32 -0.99 21.17
CA PRO A 342 21.33 -0.37 19.84
C PRO A 342 21.01 -1.35 18.71
N THR A 343 21.16 -2.67 18.92
CA THR A 343 20.97 -3.69 17.88
C THR A 343 19.71 -4.54 18.10
N PRO A 344 18.96 -4.88 17.04
CA PRO A 344 17.88 -5.86 17.12
C PRO A 344 18.43 -7.29 17.21
N GLU A 345 17.78 -8.15 17.98
CA GLU A 345 18.11 -9.56 18.16
C GLU A 345 17.18 -10.44 17.31
N LEU A 346 17.74 -11.40 16.55
CA LEU A 346 16.96 -12.39 15.82
C LEU A 346 16.58 -13.54 16.75
N ILE A 347 15.31 -13.59 17.18
CA ILE A 347 14.82 -14.56 18.17
C ILE A 347 14.25 -15.84 17.55
N VAL A 348 13.77 -15.78 16.29
CA VAL A 348 13.31 -16.95 15.54
C VAL A 348 13.76 -16.83 14.09
N PRO A 349 14.72 -17.64 13.61
CA PRO A 349 15.14 -17.61 12.21
C PRO A 349 14.07 -18.20 11.28
N SER A 350 14.04 -17.74 10.03
CA SER A 350 13.12 -18.19 8.98
C SER A 350 13.91 -18.44 7.69
N SER A 351 13.43 -19.38 6.87
CA SER A 351 13.99 -19.66 5.54
C SER A 351 12.86 -19.86 4.52
N PRO A 352 13.10 -19.71 3.21
CA PRO A 352 12.08 -19.98 2.19
C PRO A 352 11.49 -21.39 2.24
N THR A 353 12.24 -22.37 2.75
CA THR A 353 11.80 -23.78 2.88
C THR A 353 11.12 -24.11 4.20
N SER A 354 11.25 -23.25 5.21
CA SER A 354 10.60 -23.39 6.52
C SER A 354 10.29 -21.99 7.05
N PRO A 355 9.30 -21.31 6.44
CA PRO A 355 8.98 -19.92 6.76
C PRO A 355 8.26 -19.81 8.11
N ILE A 356 8.44 -18.68 8.78
CA ILE A 356 7.67 -18.33 9.98
C ILE A 356 6.42 -17.56 9.58
N ILE A 357 5.26 -18.19 9.78
CA ILE A 357 3.97 -17.62 9.41
C ILE A 357 3.22 -17.13 10.66
N ASP A 358 2.66 -15.93 10.53
CA ASP A 358 1.81 -15.26 11.52
C ASP A 358 2.34 -15.13 12.96
N PRO A 359 3.64 -14.85 13.23
CA PRO A 359 4.10 -14.68 14.61
C PRO A 359 3.29 -13.64 15.40
N ARG A 360 2.83 -14.01 16.60
CA ARG A 360 1.99 -13.22 17.53
C ARG A 360 2.45 -13.34 18.98
N LEU A 361 2.53 -12.21 19.68
CA LEU A 361 2.81 -12.19 21.11
C LEU A 361 1.59 -12.62 21.94
N SER A 362 1.85 -13.30 23.06
CA SER A 362 0.84 -13.56 24.08
C SER A 362 0.40 -12.25 24.76
N PRO A 363 -0.83 -12.18 25.32
CA PRO A 363 -1.31 -10.97 26.01
C PRO A 363 -0.39 -10.47 27.12
N ASN A 364 0.31 -11.37 27.84
CA ASN A 364 1.28 -11.01 28.86
C ASN A 364 2.68 -10.67 28.32
N GLY A 365 2.93 -10.83 27.01
CA GLY A 365 4.22 -10.55 26.36
C GLY A 365 5.34 -11.56 26.63
N LEU A 366 5.07 -12.68 27.30
CA LEU A 366 6.12 -13.66 27.67
C LEU A 366 6.37 -14.76 26.62
N PHE A 367 5.42 -14.95 25.71
CA PHE A 367 5.45 -16.01 24.72
C PHE A 367 5.19 -15.46 23.33
N LEU A 368 5.79 -16.11 22.33
CA LEU A 368 5.56 -15.84 20.91
C LEU A 368 5.05 -17.12 20.25
N ALA A 369 3.81 -17.13 19.79
CA ALA A 369 3.27 -18.23 18.97
C ALA A 369 3.50 -17.92 17.50
N TYR A 370 3.71 -18.97 16.70
CA TYR A 370 3.85 -18.88 15.25
C TYR A 370 3.57 -20.24 14.60
N VAL A 371 3.31 -20.24 13.29
CA VAL A 371 3.22 -21.47 12.49
C VAL A 371 4.50 -21.69 11.72
N ARG A 372 5.02 -22.92 11.76
CA ARG A 372 6.16 -23.39 10.96
C ARG A 372 5.83 -24.80 10.48
N ASP A 373 6.11 -25.10 9.22
CA ASP A 373 5.85 -26.42 8.60
C ASP A 373 4.38 -26.88 8.81
N SER A 374 3.45 -25.92 8.76
CA SER A 374 2.01 -26.10 8.99
C SER A 374 1.60 -26.58 10.39
N GLU A 375 2.51 -26.46 11.36
CA GLU A 375 2.29 -26.79 12.76
C GLU A 375 2.43 -25.55 13.65
N LEU A 376 1.70 -25.53 14.77
CA LEU A 376 1.76 -24.46 15.75
C LEU A 376 2.94 -24.66 16.70
N HIS A 377 3.74 -23.60 16.88
CA HIS A 377 4.86 -23.54 17.79
C HIS A 377 4.72 -22.36 18.75
N VAL A 378 5.37 -22.47 19.91
CA VAL A 378 5.50 -21.39 20.90
C VAL A 378 6.97 -21.26 21.33
N LEU A 379 7.47 -20.03 21.33
CA LEU A 379 8.73 -19.62 21.94
C LEU A 379 8.45 -18.95 23.28
N ASN A 380 9.10 -19.41 24.35
CA ASN A 380 9.18 -18.68 25.61
C ASN A 380 10.32 -17.66 25.53
N LEU A 381 9.99 -16.36 25.59
CA LEU A 381 10.97 -15.28 25.40
C LEU A 381 11.96 -15.14 26.57
N LEU A 382 11.59 -15.57 27.78
CA LEU A 382 12.48 -15.52 28.94
C LEU A 382 13.50 -16.67 28.96
N LYS A 383 13.06 -17.87 28.55
CA LYS A 383 13.88 -19.09 28.57
C LYS A 383 14.61 -19.33 27.25
N ASN A 384 14.27 -18.57 26.21
CA ASN A 384 14.67 -18.80 24.83
C ASN A 384 14.45 -20.27 24.39
N GLN A 385 13.30 -20.83 24.75
CA GLN A 385 12.96 -22.23 24.49
C GLN A 385 11.75 -22.32 23.57
N THR A 386 11.93 -22.97 22.42
CA THR A 386 10.86 -23.26 21.47
C THR A 386 10.24 -24.62 21.74
N GLN A 387 8.93 -24.73 21.58
CA GLN A 387 8.17 -25.97 21.67
C GLN A 387 7.14 -26.05 20.55
N GLN A 388 7.06 -27.22 19.91
CA GLN A 388 5.97 -27.57 18.98
C GLN A 388 4.75 -28.01 19.78
N LEU A 389 3.58 -27.43 19.47
CA LEU A 389 2.32 -27.70 20.18
C LEU A 389 1.42 -28.70 19.46
N THR A 390 1.50 -28.77 18.13
CA THR A 390 0.65 -29.62 17.30
C THR A 390 1.48 -30.54 16.41
N THR A 391 0.90 -31.67 16.01
CA THR A 391 1.53 -32.66 15.12
C THR A 391 0.48 -33.32 14.23
N GLY A 392 0.84 -33.65 12.99
CA GLY A 392 0.00 -34.42 12.05
C GLY A 392 -0.41 -33.67 10.80
N ALA A 393 -0.10 -32.37 10.69
CA ALA A 393 -0.25 -31.61 9.46
C ALA A 393 0.62 -32.20 8.35
N ASN A 394 0.14 -32.12 7.11
CA ASN A 394 0.87 -32.59 5.92
C ASN A 394 1.28 -31.43 4.98
N GLY A 395 0.91 -30.20 5.34
CA GLY A 395 1.24 -28.97 4.62
C GLY A 395 0.52 -28.76 3.30
N SER A 396 0.04 -29.82 2.64
CA SER A 396 -0.68 -29.73 1.37
C SER A 396 -2.19 -29.55 1.53
N THR A 397 -2.79 -30.27 2.46
CA THR A 397 -4.25 -30.30 2.65
C THR A 397 -4.67 -30.14 4.10
N LEU A 398 -3.84 -30.57 5.04
CA LEU A 398 -4.10 -30.49 6.48
C LEU A 398 -3.10 -29.53 7.12
N THR A 399 -3.60 -28.51 7.82
CA THR A 399 -2.79 -27.50 8.51
C THR A 399 -3.33 -27.19 9.91
N HIS A 400 -2.44 -26.80 10.81
CA HIS A 400 -2.79 -26.32 12.16
C HIS A 400 -2.40 -24.86 12.33
N GLY A 401 -3.31 -24.05 12.87
CA GLY A 401 -3.05 -22.66 13.20
C GLY A 401 -3.08 -21.68 12.02
N LEU A 402 -3.46 -22.12 10.82
CA LEU A 402 -3.61 -21.25 9.64
C LEU A 402 -5.08 -21.06 9.28
N ALA A 403 -5.39 -19.90 8.71
CA ALA A 403 -6.69 -19.61 8.10
C ALA A 403 -6.75 -20.19 6.69
N GLU A 404 -7.88 -20.77 6.31
CA GLU A 404 -8.21 -21.23 4.97
C GLU A 404 -8.43 -20.07 4.00
N TYR A 405 -8.44 -20.38 2.69
CA TYR A 405 -8.60 -19.41 1.61
C TYR A 405 -9.79 -18.44 1.84
N ILE A 406 -10.99 -18.98 2.06
CA ILE A 406 -12.23 -18.20 2.23
C ILE A 406 -12.13 -17.26 3.43
N ALA A 407 -11.55 -17.73 4.54
CA ALA A 407 -11.37 -16.90 5.71
C ALA A 407 -10.46 -15.69 5.45
N GLN A 408 -9.36 -15.92 4.71
CA GLN A 408 -8.40 -14.87 4.39
C GLN A 408 -8.94 -13.88 3.34
N GLU A 409 -9.59 -14.37 2.29
CA GLU A 409 -10.06 -13.52 1.18
C GLU A 409 -11.39 -12.82 1.51
N GLU A 410 -12.37 -13.54 2.05
CA GLU A 410 -13.77 -13.09 2.06
C GLU A 410 -14.31 -12.73 3.45
N MET A 411 -13.68 -13.25 4.51
CA MET A 411 -14.15 -13.07 5.89
C MET A 411 -13.30 -12.09 6.70
N ASP A 412 -12.19 -11.60 6.15
CA ASP A 412 -11.16 -10.82 6.86
C ASP A 412 -10.55 -11.55 8.09
N ARG A 413 -10.72 -12.87 8.19
CA ARG A 413 -10.10 -13.67 9.25
C ARG A 413 -8.74 -14.17 8.78
N ARG A 414 -7.71 -13.40 9.14
CA ARG A 414 -6.31 -13.64 8.74
C ARG A 414 -5.56 -14.62 9.64
N ASN A 415 -6.14 -14.98 10.79
CA ASN A 415 -5.50 -15.80 11.81
C ASN A 415 -6.18 -17.17 11.89
N GLY A 416 -5.38 -18.20 12.19
CA GLY A 416 -5.86 -19.55 12.53
C GLY A 416 -5.63 -19.95 13.98
N TYR A 417 -5.15 -19.04 14.84
CA TYR A 417 -5.00 -19.29 16.27
C TYR A 417 -5.14 -18.02 17.12
N TRP A 418 -5.49 -18.19 18.40
CA TRP A 418 -5.84 -17.12 19.34
C TRP A 418 -5.39 -17.44 20.76
N TRP A 419 -4.58 -16.56 21.33
CA TRP A 419 -4.15 -16.63 22.73
C TRP A 419 -5.30 -16.37 23.71
N SER A 420 -5.39 -17.18 24.77
CA SER A 420 -6.25 -16.86 25.92
C SER A 420 -5.78 -15.58 26.62
N LEU A 421 -6.70 -14.87 27.28
CA LEU A 421 -6.41 -13.60 27.97
C LEU A 421 -5.30 -13.76 29.03
N ASP A 422 -5.25 -14.91 29.70
CA ASP A 422 -4.22 -15.24 30.70
C ASP A 422 -2.93 -15.84 30.12
N SER A 423 -2.82 -15.96 28.79
CA SER A 423 -1.69 -16.52 28.04
C SER A 423 -1.36 -18.01 28.31
N LYS A 424 -2.25 -18.76 28.97
CA LYS A 424 -2.01 -20.19 29.30
C LYS A 424 -2.49 -21.16 28.22
N PHE A 425 -3.39 -20.72 27.36
CA PHE A 425 -4.00 -21.55 26.33
C PHE A 425 -3.94 -20.86 24.96
N ILE A 426 -3.95 -21.67 23.91
CA ILE A 426 -4.09 -21.22 22.53
C ILE A 426 -5.23 -22.03 21.91
N ALA A 427 -6.25 -21.34 21.41
CA ALA A 427 -7.23 -21.93 20.51
C ALA A 427 -6.64 -21.92 19.09
N TYR A 428 -6.83 -22.98 18.31
CA TYR A 428 -6.32 -23.07 16.94
C TYR A 428 -7.27 -23.86 16.04
N THR A 429 -7.25 -23.55 14.75
CA THR A 429 -7.96 -24.30 13.71
C THR A 429 -7.11 -25.45 13.19
N GLU A 430 -7.71 -26.63 13.10
CA GLU A 430 -7.29 -27.69 12.18
C GLU A 430 -8.13 -27.55 10.91
N VAL A 431 -7.46 -27.30 9.78
CA VAL A 431 -8.10 -27.07 8.48
C VAL A 431 -7.75 -28.23 7.56
N ASP A 432 -8.78 -28.91 7.04
CA ASP A 432 -8.67 -29.97 6.04
C ASP A 432 -9.34 -29.55 4.72
N SER A 433 -8.53 -29.34 3.69
CA SER A 433 -8.95 -28.99 2.34
C SER A 433 -8.93 -30.18 1.35
N SER A 434 -8.69 -31.41 1.83
CA SER A 434 -8.53 -32.61 0.98
C SER A 434 -9.76 -32.95 0.12
N GLN A 435 -10.94 -32.45 0.49
CA GLN A 435 -12.18 -32.66 -0.27
C GLN A 435 -12.38 -31.65 -1.40
N ILE A 436 -11.57 -30.59 -1.46
CA ILE A 436 -11.63 -29.57 -2.50
C ILE A 436 -10.72 -30.00 -3.66
N PRO A 437 -11.24 -30.15 -4.88
CA PRO A 437 -10.40 -30.40 -6.05
C PRO A 437 -9.38 -29.28 -6.25
N LEU A 438 -8.13 -29.64 -6.50
CA LEU A 438 -7.08 -28.65 -6.76
C LEU A 438 -7.34 -27.93 -8.08
N PHE A 439 -7.38 -26.60 -8.03
CA PHE A 439 -7.35 -25.74 -9.20
C PHE A 439 -5.90 -25.40 -9.52
N ARG A 440 -5.45 -25.78 -10.72
CA ARG A 440 -4.08 -25.58 -11.18
C ARG A 440 -3.96 -24.32 -12.02
N ILE A 441 -3.12 -23.39 -11.58
CA ILE A 441 -2.74 -22.20 -12.34
C ILE A 441 -1.39 -22.46 -12.98
N MET A 442 -1.33 -22.38 -14.31
CA MET A 442 -0.10 -22.55 -15.07
C MET A 442 0.60 -21.20 -15.23
N HIS A 443 1.86 -21.13 -14.83
CA HIS A 443 2.72 -19.96 -15.01
C HIS A 443 3.30 -19.96 -16.43
N GLN A 444 2.45 -19.72 -17.42
CA GLN A 444 2.80 -19.87 -18.85
C GLN A 444 3.91 -18.92 -19.32
N GLY A 445 4.20 -17.84 -18.58
CA GLY A 445 5.30 -16.91 -18.86
C GLY A 445 6.69 -17.44 -18.49
N LYS A 446 6.80 -18.52 -17.71
CA LYS A 446 8.09 -19.07 -17.27
C LYS A 446 8.81 -19.84 -18.37
N ARG A 447 10.15 -19.82 -18.31
CA ARG A 447 11.02 -20.64 -19.18
C ARG A 447 11.01 -22.12 -18.81
N SER A 448 10.86 -22.43 -17.53
CA SER A 448 10.79 -23.80 -17.03
C SER A 448 9.40 -24.40 -17.28
N VAL A 449 9.34 -25.73 -17.31
CA VAL A 449 8.11 -26.52 -17.44
C VAL A 449 7.97 -27.46 -16.24
N GLY A 450 6.79 -28.03 -16.03
CA GLY A 450 6.53 -28.95 -14.93
C GLY A 450 6.21 -28.22 -13.62
N SER A 451 6.60 -28.81 -12.48
CA SER A 451 6.21 -28.36 -11.14
C SER A 451 6.66 -26.93 -10.80
N GLU A 452 7.76 -26.45 -11.40
CA GLU A 452 8.26 -25.08 -11.19
C GLU A 452 7.42 -24.00 -11.91
N ALA A 453 6.55 -24.41 -12.84
CA ALA A 453 5.71 -23.54 -13.66
C ALA A 453 4.21 -23.74 -13.42
N GLN A 454 3.84 -24.23 -12.24
CA GLN A 454 2.46 -24.37 -11.81
C GLN A 454 2.29 -24.05 -10.32
N GLU A 455 1.08 -23.66 -9.94
CA GLU A 455 0.64 -23.57 -8.55
C GLU A 455 -0.73 -24.24 -8.42
N ASP A 456 -0.92 -25.03 -7.35
CA ASP A 456 -2.15 -25.76 -7.08
C ASP A 456 -2.85 -25.13 -5.88
N HIS A 457 -4.14 -24.82 -6.04
CA HIS A 457 -4.96 -24.15 -5.03
C HIS A 457 -6.19 -24.98 -4.68
N ALA A 458 -6.46 -25.17 -3.40
CA ALA A 458 -7.74 -25.68 -2.93
C ALA A 458 -8.78 -24.56 -2.94
N TYR A 459 -9.30 -24.23 -4.12
CA TYR A 459 -10.24 -23.12 -4.34
C TYR A 459 -11.70 -23.62 -4.34
N PRO A 460 -12.52 -23.24 -3.34
CA PRO A 460 -13.92 -23.66 -3.27
C PRO A 460 -14.80 -22.78 -4.17
N PHE A 461 -15.07 -23.23 -5.39
CA PHE A 461 -16.02 -22.57 -6.30
C PHE A 461 -17.45 -22.54 -5.71
N ALA A 462 -18.27 -21.59 -6.15
CA ALA A 462 -19.69 -21.55 -5.83
C ALA A 462 -20.38 -22.91 -6.06
N GLY A 463 -21.14 -23.38 -5.07
CA GLY A 463 -21.78 -24.69 -5.07
C GLY A 463 -20.87 -25.88 -4.73
N ALA A 464 -19.55 -25.71 -4.70
CA ALA A 464 -18.61 -26.75 -4.31
C ALA A 464 -18.54 -26.93 -2.77
N LEU A 465 -17.73 -27.87 -2.31
CA LEU A 465 -17.45 -28.06 -0.88
C LEU A 465 -16.43 -27.02 -0.39
N ASN A 466 -16.62 -26.53 0.83
CA ASN A 466 -15.62 -25.74 1.56
C ASN A 466 -14.66 -26.65 2.34
N SER A 467 -13.61 -26.04 2.90
CA SER A 467 -12.68 -26.73 3.80
C SER A 467 -13.43 -27.20 5.05
N THR A 468 -13.03 -28.34 5.60
CA THR A 468 -13.55 -28.79 6.90
C THR A 468 -12.66 -28.23 8.01
N LEU A 469 -13.27 -27.64 9.04
CA LEU A 469 -12.54 -27.04 10.16
C LEU A 469 -12.93 -27.67 11.48
N ARG A 470 -11.94 -27.86 12.36
CA ARG A 470 -12.13 -28.20 13.77
C ARG A 470 -11.41 -27.17 14.64
N LEU A 471 -12.01 -26.84 15.78
CA LEU A 471 -11.44 -25.90 16.75
C LEU A 471 -10.88 -26.66 17.94
N GLY A 472 -9.58 -26.53 18.17
CA GLY A 472 -8.86 -27.16 19.28
C GLY A 472 -8.31 -26.12 20.26
N VAL A 473 -8.16 -26.50 21.53
CA VAL A 473 -7.46 -25.72 22.55
C VAL A 473 -6.31 -26.54 23.11
N VAL A 474 -5.12 -25.93 23.18
CA VAL A 474 -3.90 -26.54 23.71
C VAL A 474 -3.24 -25.63 24.74
N SER A 475 -2.53 -26.21 25.70
CA SER A 475 -1.74 -25.44 26.67
C SER A 475 -0.49 -24.84 26.02
N SER A 476 -0.20 -23.58 26.34
CA SER A 476 1.00 -22.87 25.84
C SER A 476 2.31 -23.38 26.45
N ALA A 477 2.26 -24.07 27.59
CA ALA A 477 3.41 -24.77 28.19
C ALA A 477 3.75 -26.09 27.46
N GLY A 478 2.89 -26.49 26.52
CA GLY A 478 2.94 -27.72 25.73
C GLY A 478 2.96 -29.03 26.53
N GLY A 479 3.02 -30.16 25.82
CA GLY A 479 2.88 -31.51 26.41
C GLY A 479 1.46 -31.89 26.86
N GLY A 480 0.49 -30.96 26.78
CA GLY A 480 -0.93 -31.23 26.99
C GLY A 480 -1.60 -31.76 25.71
N LYS A 481 -2.63 -32.60 25.87
CA LYS A 481 -3.48 -33.04 24.74
C LYS A 481 -4.39 -31.89 24.31
N THR A 482 -4.65 -31.77 23.01
CA THR A 482 -5.67 -30.86 22.49
C THR A 482 -7.06 -31.26 22.99
N THR A 483 -7.79 -30.33 23.60
CA THR A 483 -9.23 -30.45 23.79
C THR A 483 -9.93 -29.92 22.56
N TRP A 484 -10.76 -30.74 21.92
CA TRP A 484 -11.53 -30.35 20.74
C TRP A 484 -12.88 -29.81 21.15
N MET A 485 -13.25 -28.65 20.62
CA MET A 485 -14.59 -28.10 20.80
C MET A 485 -15.57 -28.92 19.94
N ASN A 486 -16.80 -29.11 20.42
CA ASN A 486 -17.89 -29.74 19.67
C ASN A 486 -18.41 -28.79 18.57
N LEU A 487 -17.52 -28.47 17.63
CA LEU A 487 -17.77 -27.63 16.47
C LEU A 487 -16.95 -28.18 15.30
N VAL A 488 -17.66 -28.53 14.23
CA VAL A 488 -17.07 -28.85 12.94
C VAL A 488 -17.72 -27.95 11.92
N CYS A 489 -16.92 -27.09 11.30
CA CYS A 489 -17.41 -26.20 10.25
C CYS A 489 -17.15 -26.77 8.86
N GLY A 490 -18.08 -26.55 7.93
CA GLY A 490 -17.96 -26.95 6.54
C GLY A 490 -18.05 -28.46 6.31
N GLY A 491 -17.60 -28.92 5.14
CA GLY A 491 -17.66 -30.31 4.72
C GLY A 491 -19.04 -30.73 4.15
N ARG A 492 -19.30 -32.04 4.06
CA ARG A 492 -20.46 -32.57 3.31
C ARG A 492 -21.80 -32.51 4.06
N THR A 493 -21.78 -32.43 5.39
CA THR A 493 -22.95 -32.76 6.23
C THR A 493 -23.44 -31.60 7.09
N ASN A 494 -22.73 -30.47 7.17
CA ASN A 494 -23.06 -29.38 8.09
C ASN A 494 -23.12 -28.02 7.40
N THR A 495 -24.29 -27.67 6.87
CA THR A 495 -24.54 -26.34 6.26
C THR A 495 -24.96 -25.27 7.26
N GLU A 496 -25.33 -25.67 8.48
CA GLU A 496 -25.77 -24.77 9.56
C GLU A 496 -24.60 -24.12 10.29
N ASP A 497 -23.44 -24.77 10.28
CA ASP A 497 -22.17 -24.25 10.76
C ASP A 497 -21.14 -24.39 9.63
N GLU A 498 -21.20 -23.50 8.64
CA GLU A 498 -20.35 -23.60 7.45
C GLU A 498 -19.02 -22.85 7.65
N TYR A 499 -19.07 -21.63 8.19
CA TYR A 499 -17.91 -20.74 8.25
C TYR A 499 -17.61 -20.30 9.69
N LEU A 500 -16.36 -20.48 10.13
CA LEU A 500 -15.86 -19.93 11.40
C LEU A 500 -15.45 -18.46 11.21
N GLY A 501 -16.33 -17.53 11.60
CA GLY A 501 -16.20 -16.08 11.42
C GLY A 501 -15.09 -15.44 12.24
N ARG A 502 -15.21 -15.50 13.56
CA ARG A 502 -14.29 -14.88 14.53
C ARG A 502 -14.16 -15.78 15.75
N VAL A 503 -13.04 -15.63 16.46
CA VAL A 503 -12.76 -16.33 17.70
C VAL A 503 -12.23 -15.31 18.70
N ASN A 504 -12.85 -15.28 19.87
CA ASN A 504 -12.58 -14.35 20.95
C ASN A 504 -12.55 -15.11 22.28
N TRP A 505 -11.93 -14.50 23.30
CA TRP A 505 -11.94 -15.03 24.66
C TRP A 505 -12.71 -14.06 25.55
N LEU A 506 -13.72 -14.56 26.24
CA LEU A 506 -14.36 -13.86 27.36
C LEU A 506 -13.53 -14.06 28.65
N PRO A 507 -13.75 -13.22 29.69
CA PRO A 507 -13.16 -13.43 31.01
C PRO A 507 -13.36 -14.85 31.52
N GLY A 508 -12.41 -15.34 32.31
CA GLY A 508 -12.43 -16.72 32.81
C GLY A 508 -12.02 -17.80 31.80
N ASN A 509 -11.36 -17.42 30.69
CA ASN A 509 -10.95 -18.31 29.59
C ASN A 509 -12.12 -19.04 28.92
N VAL A 510 -13.26 -18.36 28.79
CA VAL A 510 -14.39 -18.89 28.01
C VAL A 510 -14.14 -18.56 26.54
N LEU A 511 -13.99 -19.60 25.73
CA LEU A 511 -13.74 -19.46 24.29
C LEU A 511 -15.07 -19.18 23.58
N THR A 512 -15.17 -18.07 22.87
CA THR A 512 -16.39 -17.64 22.17
C THR A 512 -16.12 -17.47 20.69
N VAL A 513 -17.01 -17.98 19.85
CA VAL A 513 -16.85 -17.96 18.40
C VAL A 513 -18.09 -17.45 17.69
N GLN A 514 -17.90 -16.88 16.51
CA GLN A 514 -18.95 -16.54 15.57
C GLN A 514 -18.97 -17.57 14.45
N VAL A 515 -20.11 -18.20 14.19
CA VAL A 515 -20.27 -19.24 13.17
C VAL A 515 -21.42 -18.86 12.24
N LEU A 516 -21.17 -18.86 10.94
CA LEU A 516 -22.17 -18.58 9.91
C LEU A 516 -22.64 -19.86 9.24
N ASN A 517 -23.91 -19.91 8.89
CA ASN A 517 -24.43 -20.91 7.98
C ASN A 517 -24.01 -20.62 6.53
N ARG A 518 -24.18 -21.60 5.63
CA ARG A 518 -23.71 -21.50 4.24
C ARG A 518 -24.31 -20.34 3.45
N SER A 519 -25.61 -20.09 3.60
CA SER A 519 -26.30 -18.95 2.97
C SER A 519 -25.98 -17.61 3.60
N GLN A 520 -25.23 -17.60 4.70
CA GLN A 520 -24.84 -16.41 5.48
C GLN A 520 -26.03 -15.58 5.96
N SER A 521 -27.20 -16.21 6.10
CA SER A 521 -28.42 -15.59 6.62
C SER A 521 -28.55 -15.74 8.14
N LYS A 522 -27.71 -16.58 8.75
CA LYS A 522 -27.73 -16.88 10.18
C LYS A 522 -26.32 -16.95 10.75
N LEU A 523 -26.10 -16.20 11.83
CA LEU A 523 -24.86 -16.22 12.62
C LEU A 523 -25.17 -16.67 14.05
N LYS A 524 -24.40 -17.62 14.56
CA LYS A 524 -24.44 -18.07 15.96
C LYS A 524 -23.20 -17.56 16.68
N ILE A 525 -23.39 -16.97 17.86
CA ILE A 525 -22.30 -16.75 18.83
C ILE A 525 -22.36 -17.90 19.82
N ILE A 526 -21.28 -18.69 19.90
CA ILE A 526 -21.23 -19.91 20.71
C ILE A 526 -20.07 -19.78 21.70
N SER A 527 -20.31 -19.99 22.98
CA SER A 527 -19.27 -20.13 24.00
C SER A 527 -18.96 -21.60 24.26
N PHE A 528 -17.72 -21.91 24.64
CA PHE A 528 -17.26 -23.26 24.91
C PHE A 528 -16.56 -23.39 26.26
N ASP A 529 -16.80 -24.52 26.93
CA ASP A 529 -15.95 -25.00 28.01
C ASP A 529 -14.71 -25.69 27.42
N ILE A 530 -13.54 -25.10 27.66
CA ILE A 530 -12.26 -25.57 27.11
C ILE A 530 -11.78 -26.92 27.67
N ASN A 531 -12.40 -27.44 28.74
CA ASN A 531 -12.06 -28.75 29.31
C ASN A 531 -12.88 -29.88 28.71
N THR A 532 -14.16 -29.63 28.42
CA THR A 532 -15.10 -30.64 27.93
C THR A 532 -15.40 -30.53 26.43
N GLY A 533 -15.12 -29.37 25.83
CA GLY A 533 -15.49 -29.04 24.46
C GLY A 533 -16.99 -28.76 24.25
N GLN A 534 -17.80 -28.76 25.31
CA GLN A 534 -19.24 -28.50 25.18
C GLN A 534 -19.51 -27.03 24.88
N GLY A 535 -20.37 -26.78 23.89
CA GLY A 535 -20.74 -25.45 23.44
C GLY A 535 -22.14 -25.03 23.90
N ASN A 536 -22.31 -23.74 24.20
CA ASN A 536 -23.60 -23.10 24.47
C ASN A 536 -23.81 -21.92 23.52
N VAL A 537 -24.97 -21.85 22.86
CA VAL A 537 -25.30 -20.73 21.97
C VAL A 537 -25.72 -19.53 22.83
N LEU A 538 -24.96 -18.44 22.76
CA LEU A 538 -25.24 -17.19 23.48
C LEU A 538 -26.23 -16.31 22.71
N LEU A 539 -26.05 -16.19 21.40
CA LEU A 539 -26.84 -15.34 20.53
C LEU A 539 -27.00 -15.98 19.16
N THR A 540 -28.15 -15.76 18.53
CA THR A 540 -28.37 -16.02 17.11
C THR A 540 -28.82 -14.74 16.44
N GLU A 541 -28.12 -14.32 15.39
CA GLU A 541 -28.53 -13.25 14.47
C GLU A 541 -29.09 -13.89 13.20
N GLU A 542 -30.20 -13.35 12.71
CA GLU A 542 -30.83 -13.79 11.47
C GLU A 542 -31.19 -12.58 10.61
N SER A 543 -31.10 -12.75 9.30
CA SER A 543 -31.38 -11.70 8.32
C SER A 543 -31.94 -12.30 7.04
N ASP A 544 -32.99 -11.69 6.52
CA ASP A 544 -33.57 -12.05 5.22
C ASP A 544 -32.62 -11.75 4.05
N ALA A 545 -31.62 -10.90 4.26
CA ALA A 545 -30.57 -10.60 3.28
C ALA A 545 -29.34 -11.49 3.54
N TRP A 546 -28.49 -11.07 4.46
CA TRP A 546 -27.34 -11.77 5.01
C TRP A 546 -26.94 -11.12 6.34
N VAL A 547 -26.07 -11.77 7.10
CA VAL A 547 -25.42 -11.24 8.30
C VAL A 547 -23.99 -10.84 7.94
N THR A 548 -23.65 -9.57 8.11
CA THR A 548 -22.32 -9.02 7.81
C THR A 548 -21.35 -9.30 8.96
N LEU A 549 -20.22 -9.97 8.69
CA LEU A 549 -19.16 -10.16 9.68
C LEU A 549 -18.50 -8.82 10.04
N HIS A 550 -18.10 -8.68 11.31
CA HIS A 550 -17.37 -7.52 11.81
C HIS A 550 -16.62 -7.84 13.11
N ASP A 551 -15.70 -6.96 13.48
CA ASP A 551 -14.86 -7.09 14.69
C ASP A 551 -15.43 -6.37 15.93
N CYS A 552 -16.66 -5.84 15.84
CA CYS A 552 -17.34 -5.16 16.96
C CYS A 552 -17.93 -6.16 17.99
N PHE A 553 -17.09 -7.06 18.49
CA PHE A 553 -17.35 -7.90 19.66
C PHE A 553 -16.34 -7.55 20.75
N THR A 554 -16.80 -7.00 21.87
CA THR A 554 -15.92 -6.58 22.98
C THR A 554 -16.34 -7.26 24.27
N PRO A 555 -15.54 -8.20 24.81
CA PRO A 555 -15.73 -8.73 26.16
C PRO A 555 -15.67 -7.61 27.21
N LEU A 556 -16.50 -7.73 28.26
CA LEU A 556 -16.55 -6.81 29.39
C LEU A 556 -16.34 -7.56 30.70
N GLU A 557 -15.49 -7.04 31.58
CA GLU A 557 -15.31 -7.57 32.94
C GLU A 557 -16.49 -7.14 33.84
N ILE A 558 -16.98 -5.92 33.66
CA ILE A 558 -18.06 -5.33 34.43
C ILE A 558 -19.16 -4.84 33.49
N VAL A 559 -20.40 -5.24 33.78
CA VAL A 559 -21.60 -4.67 33.18
C VAL A 559 -22.27 -3.77 34.23
N PRO A 560 -22.44 -2.45 33.98
CA PRO A 560 -22.93 -1.51 34.99
C PRO A 560 -24.29 -1.88 35.62
N SER A 561 -25.14 -2.61 34.87
CA SER A 561 -26.48 -3.03 35.29
C SER A 561 -26.56 -4.45 35.89
N SER A 562 -25.46 -5.22 35.95
CA SER A 562 -25.46 -6.62 36.38
C SER A 562 -24.61 -6.88 37.63
N ARG A 563 -24.99 -7.87 38.46
CA ARG A 563 -24.39 -8.16 39.77
C ARG A 563 -23.22 -9.18 39.76
N GLY A 564 -22.47 -9.31 38.65
CA GLY A 564 -21.10 -9.80 38.74
C GLY A 564 -20.67 -11.00 37.89
N SER A 565 -21.19 -11.19 36.67
CA SER A 565 -20.69 -12.21 35.72
C SER A 565 -20.06 -11.64 34.44
N GLY A 566 -19.78 -10.33 34.39
CA GLY A 566 -19.31 -9.66 33.17
C GLY A 566 -20.34 -9.71 32.03
N GLY A 567 -19.90 -9.41 30.80
CA GLY A 567 -20.77 -9.41 29.63
C GLY A 567 -20.01 -9.14 28.35
N PHE A 568 -20.71 -8.66 27.31
CA PHE A 568 -20.07 -8.24 26.07
C PHE A 568 -20.89 -7.20 25.31
N ILE A 569 -20.20 -6.42 24.47
CA ILE A 569 -20.81 -5.59 23.43
C ILE A 569 -20.83 -6.39 22.14
N TRP A 570 -21.95 -6.33 21.43
CA TRP A 570 -22.10 -6.89 20.08
C TRP A 570 -22.76 -5.87 19.16
N ALA A 571 -22.23 -5.71 17.95
CA ALA A 571 -22.88 -4.90 16.93
C ALA A 571 -23.86 -5.73 16.09
N SER A 572 -24.99 -5.14 15.67
CA SER A 572 -25.97 -5.82 14.83
C SER A 572 -26.61 -4.84 13.85
N GLU A 573 -26.93 -5.33 12.65
CA GLU A 573 -27.62 -4.59 11.58
C GLU A 573 -29.15 -4.80 11.62
N ARG A 574 -29.69 -5.36 12.72
CA ARG A 574 -31.12 -5.71 12.87
C ARG A 574 -32.12 -4.56 12.66
N THR A 575 -31.70 -3.30 12.83
CA THR A 575 -32.53 -2.12 12.56
C THR A 575 -32.35 -1.56 11.14
N GLY A 576 -31.50 -2.17 10.33
CA GLY A 576 -31.10 -1.72 9.00
C GLY A 576 -29.73 -1.02 8.96
N PHE A 577 -29.21 -0.56 10.10
CA PHE A 577 -27.86 0.00 10.26
C PHE A 577 -27.14 -0.70 11.41
N ARG A 578 -25.81 -0.78 11.34
CA ARG A 578 -25.01 -1.42 12.38
C ARG A 578 -24.97 -0.56 13.64
N HIS A 579 -25.47 -1.10 14.75
CA HIS A 579 -25.47 -0.46 16.05
C HIS A 579 -24.97 -1.38 17.15
N LEU A 580 -24.45 -0.79 18.24
CA LEU A 580 -23.94 -1.51 19.40
C LEU A 580 -25.08 -1.88 20.35
N TYR A 581 -25.01 -3.10 20.89
CA TYR A 581 -25.93 -3.67 21.86
C TYR A 581 -25.14 -4.28 23.02
N LEU A 582 -25.69 -4.16 24.23
CA LEU A 582 -25.09 -4.68 25.46
C LEU A 582 -25.74 -6.01 25.85
N TYR A 583 -24.91 -6.99 26.23
CA TYR A 583 -25.33 -8.33 26.62
C TYR A 583 -24.70 -8.75 27.95
N GLU A 584 -25.43 -9.57 28.71
CA GLU A 584 -24.86 -10.35 29.80
C GLU A 584 -24.05 -11.55 29.27
N SER A 585 -23.22 -12.14 30.13
CA SER A 585 -22.35 -13.26 29.76
C SER A 585 -23.09 -14.55 29.37
N ASP A 586 -24.37 -14.68 29.73
CA ASP A 586 -25.24 -15.80 29.32
C ASP A 586 -25.91 -15.58 27.95
N GLY A 587 -25.72 -14.40 27.33
CA GLY A 587 -26.34 -14.04 26.05
C GLY A 587 -27.63 -13.22 26.17
N THR A 588 -28.06 -12.85 27.38
CA THR A 588 -29.23 -12.00 27.59
C THR A 588 -28.97 -10.58 27.06
N CYS A 589 -29.74 -10.15 26.06
CA CYS A 589 -29.66 -8.80 25.50
C CYS A 589 -30.26 -7.77 26.48
N LEU A 590 -29.43 -6.86 26.98
CA LEU A 590 -29.86 -5.78 27.86
C LEU A 590 -30.47 -4.61 27.09
N GLY A 591 -30.01 -4.34 25.87
CA GLY A 591 -30.57 -3.31 25.00
C GLY A 591 -29.54 -2.64 24.08
N ALA A 592 -30.00 -1.67 23.29
CA ALA A 592 -29.14 -0.90 22.39
C ALA A 592 -28.36 0.19 23.14
N ILE A 593 -27.12 0.41 22.72
CA ILE A 593 -26.25 1.52 23.16
C ILE A 593 -26.31 2.68 22.15
N THR A 594 -26.48 2.36 20.85
CA THR A 594 -26.55 3.34 19.75
C THR A 594 -27.78 3.09 18.87
N SER A 595 -28.27 4.11 18.18
CA SER A 595 -29.38 4.01 17.21
C SER A 595 -29.36 5.20 16.23
N GLY A 596 -29.94 5.05 15.04
CA GLY A 596 -30.16 6.16 14.10
C GLY A 596 -30.01 5.77 12.64
N GLU A 597 -29.95 6.76 11.74
CA GLU A 597 -29.72 6.58 10.30
C GLU A 597 -28.23 6.78 9.94
N GLY A 598 -27.36 6.12 10.70
CA GLY A 598 -25.91 6.06 10.50
C GLY A 598 -25.37 4.80 11.16
N MET A 599 -24.22 4.30 10.72
CA MET A 599 -23.70 3.02 11.21
C MET A 599 -22.42 3.18 12.01
N VAL A 600 -22.30 2.30 13.02
CA VAL A 600 -21.05 2.06 13.73
C VAL A 600 -20.15 1.22 12.82
N GLU A 601 -18.91 1.67 12.64
CA GLU A 601 -17.92 0.97 11.82
C GLU A 601 -17.03 0.09 12.70
N GLN A 602 -16.49 0.66 13.78
CA GLN A 602 -15.57 -0.02 14.70
C GLN A 602 -15.72 0.50 16.13
N ILE A 603 -15.53 -0.38 17.12
CA ILE A 603 -15.32 0.03 18.51
C ILE A 603 -13.84 0.40 18.68
N ALA A 604 -13.57 1.67 18.99
CA ALA A 604 -12.21 2.17 19.22
C ALA A 604 -11.70 1.81 20.63
N GLY A 605 -12.59 1.74 21.62
CA GLY A 605 -12.29 1.24 22.96
C GLY A 605 -13.43 1.43 23.95
N VAL A 606 -13.29 0.80 25.11
CA VAL A 606 -14.30 0.83 26.18
C VAL A 606 -13.62 1.19 27.50
N ASN A 607 -14.10 2.23 28.16
CA ASN A 607 -13.66 2.62 29.49
C ASN A 607 -14.71 2.15 30.51
N GLU A 608 -14.58 0.90 30.97
CA GLU A 608 -15.54 0.28 31.90
C GLU A 608 -15.67 1.05 33.23
N PRO A 609 -14.59 1.52 33.89
CA PRO A 609 -14.71 2.28 35.14
C PRO A 609 -15.52 3.58 35.02
N MET A 610 -15.51 4.21 33.84
CA MET A 610 -16.29 5.42 33.56
C MET A 610 -17.62 5.13 32.85
N SER A 611 -17.92 3.86 32.55
CA SER A 611 -19.06 3.44 31.74
C SER A 611 -19.16 4.20 30.42
N LEU A 612 -18.07 4.26 29.65
CA LEU A 612 -18.04 4.92 28.32
C LEU A 612 -17.59 3.95 27.22
N VAL A 613 -18.18 4.10 26.03
CA VAL A 613 -17.75 3.44 24.80
C VAL A 613 -17.37 4.47 23.76
N TYR A 614 -16.22 4.25 23.12
CA TYR A 614 -15.69 5.04 22.02
C TYR A 614 -15.78 4.22 20.73
N PHE A 615 -16.35 4.78 19.68
CA PHE A 615 -16.54 4.08 18.41
C PHE A 615 -16.44 5.03 17.22
N THR A 616 -16.02 4.51 16.06
CA THR A 616 -16.07 5.24 14.80
C THR A 616 -17.36 4.94 14.05
N GLY A 617 -17.86 5.90 13.28
CA GLY A 617 -19.08 5.71 12.49
C GLY A 617 -19.44 6.86 11.56
N THR A 618 -20.61 6.74 10.94
CA THR A 618 -21.14 7.65 9.90
C THR A 618 -22.32 8.50 10.38
N LEU A 619 -22.42 8.83 11.67
CA LEU A 619 -23.60 9.51 12.22
C LEU A 619 -23.78 10.94 11.67
N ASP A 620 -22.71 11.59 11.21
CA ASP A 620 -22.75 12.92 10.59
C ASP A 620 -22.99 12.85 9.07
N GLY A 621 -22.93 11.66 8.47
CA GLY A 621 -23.16 11.44 7.04
C GLY A 621 -22.30 10.30 6.46
N PRO A 622 -22.72 9.72 5.32
CA PRO A 622 -22.06 8.53 4.76
C PRO A 622 -20.71 8.82 4.07
N LEU A 623 -20.39 10.09 3.83
CA LEU A 623 -19.13 10.50 3.18
C LEU A 623 -17.97 10.62 4.18
N GLU A 624 -18.27 10.72 5.47
CA GLU A 624 -17.30 11.01 6.55
C GLU A 624 -17.17 9.81 7.51
N THR A 625 -16.08 9.73 8.27
CA THR A 625 -15.94 8.81 9.41
C THR A 625 -15.45 9.61 10.59
N ASN A 626 -16.17 9.56 11.72
CA ASN A 626 -15.82 10.32 12.92
C ASN A 626 -15.73 9.43 14.16
N LEU A 627 -14.99 9.87 15.18
CA LEU A 627 -14.97 9.25 16.50
C LEU A 627 -16.09 9.83 17.37
N TYR A 628 -16.86 8.94 18.00
CA TYR A 628 -17.92 9.27 18.93
C TYR A 628 -17.70 8.61 20.29
N CYS A 629 -18.27 9.22 21.32
CA CYS A 629 -18.34 8.71 22.68
C CYS A 629 -19.79 8.68 23.17
N THR A 630 -20.20 7.60 23.82
CA THR A 630 -21.48 7.54 24.54
C THR A 630 -21.36 6.67 25.79
N LYS A 631 -22.39 6.68 26.62
CA LYS A 631 -22.44 5.86 27.83
C LYS A 631 -22.58 4.37 27.49
N LEU A 632 -21.87 3.54 28.23
CA LEU A 632 -22.01 2.08 28.24
C LEU A 632 -23.22 1.66 29.09
N GLU A 633 -24.41 2.05 28.67
CA GLU A 633 -25.66 1.71 29.35
C GLU A 633 -26.71 1.27 28.33
N ALA A 634 -27.44 0.21 28.64
CA ALA A 634 -28.58 -0.20 27.84
C ALA A 634 -29.81 0.65 28.19
N GLY A 635 -30.49 1.19 27.19
CA GLY A 635 -31.67 2.01 27.42
C GLY A 635 -32.28 2.57 26.14
N ASP A 636 -33.11 3.61 26.29
CA ASP A 636 -33.63 4.38 25.16
C ASP A 636 -32.48 5.17 24.51
N ALA A 637 -31.80 4.55 23.55
CA ALA A 637 -30.64 5.11 22.84
C ALA A 637 -30.95 6.47 22.19
N SER A 638 -32.23 6.80 21.95
CA SER A 638 -32.64 8.13 21.46
C SER A 638 -32.36 9.25 22.47
N ARG A 639 -32.27 8.94 23.77
CA ARG A 639 -32.00 9.89 24.86
C ARG A 639 -30.52 10.14 25.12
N CYS A 640 -29.64 9.24 24.66
CA CYS A 640 -28.19 9.35 24.83
C CYS A 640 -27.53 9.46 23.45
N GLN A 641 -27.65 10.65 22.85
CA GLN A 641 -27.01 10.96 21.58
C GLN A 641 -25.47 10.90 21.73
N PRO A 642 -24.77 10.13 20.88
CA PRO A 642 -23.31 10.08 20.92
C PRO A 642 -22.67 11.45 20.70
N MET A 643 -21.66 11.77 21.49
CA MET A 643 -20.87 12.99 21.35
C MET A 643 -19.73 12.75 20.36
N ARG A 644 -19.66 13.54 19.29
CA ARG A 644 -18.54 13.54 18.35
C ARG A 644 -17.29 14.16 19.00
N LEU A 645 -16.13 13.52 18.84
CA LEU A 645 -14.84 13.96 19.37
C LEU A 645 -13.86 14.42 18.29
N THR A 646 -14.01 14.00 17.04
CA THR A 646 -13.15 14.45 15.93
C THR A 646 -13.61 15.79 15.37
N HIS A 647 -12.68 16.60 14.89
CA HIS A 647 -12.94 17.93 14.31
C HIS A 647 -12.54 17.97 12.83
N GLY A 648 -13.30 18.71 12.02
CA GLY A 648 -13.08 18.81 10.57
C GLY A 648 -13.93 17.80 9.77
N LYS A 649 -14.13 18.04 8.48
CA LYS A 649 -14.81 17.05 7.62
C LYS A 649 -13.80 16.03 7.12
N GLY A 650 -14.28 14.88 6.66
CA GLY A 650 -13.46 13.88 6.01
C GLY A 650 -13.44 12.55 6.76
N LYS A 651 -12.32 11.84 6.67
CA LYS A 651 -12.13 10.54 7.30
C LYS A 651 -11.12 10.61 8.43
N HIS A 652 -11.51 10.03 9.56
CA HIS A 652 -10.69 9.90 10.75
C HIS A 652 -10.42 8.42 11.05
N ILE A 653 -9.15 8.06 11.18
CA ILE A 653 -8.71 6.76 11.71
C ILE A 653 -8.09 7.03 13.08
N VAL A 654 -8.64 6.39 14.12
CA VAL A 654 -8.27 6.68 15.50
C VAL A 654 -7.61 5.50 16.20
N VAL A 655 -6.64 5.79 17.06
CA VAL A 655 -6.01 4.83 17.96
C VAL A 655 -6.00 5.42 19.37
N LEU A 656 -6.63 4.74 20.33
CA LEU A 656 -6.68 5.18 21.72
C LEU A 656 -5.41 4.79 22.48
N ASP A 657 -5.04 5.60 23.48
CA ASP A 657 -4.01 5.21 24.46
C ASP A 657 -4.56 4.19 25.48
N HIS A 658 -3.67 3.48 26.19
CA HIS A 658 -4.09 2.43 27.12
C HIS A 658 -4.78 3.02 28.37
N GLN A 659 -4.39 4.23 28.76
CA GLN A 659 -4.99 4.97 29.88
C GLN A 659 -6.37 5.58 29.57
N MET A 660 -6.85 5.52 28.34
CA MET A 660 -8.11 6.12 27.90
C MET A 660 -8.20 7.63 28.20
N LYS A 661 -7.11 8.35 27.97
CA LYS A 661 -7.02 9.82 28.11
C LYS A 661 -6.86 10.53 26.79
N ASN A 662 -6.15 9.93 25.83
CA ASN A 662 -5.82 10.54 24.56
C ASN A 662 -6.05 9.57 23.41
N PHE A 663 -6.06 10.10 22.19
CA PHE A 663 -6.09 9.32 20.98
C PHE A 663 -5.22 9.94 19.90
N VAL A 664 -4.64 9.12 19.04
CA VAL A 664 -4.09 9.57 17.78
C VAL A 664 -5.20 9.62 16.75
N ASP A 665 -5.32 10.75 16.06
CA ASP A 665 -6.20 10.96 14.92
C ASP A 665 -5.35 11.05 13.64
N ILE A 666 -5.61 10.15 12.69
CA ILE A 666 -5.11 10.22 11.32
C ILE A 666 -6.27 10.71 10.47
N HIS A 667 -6.23 11.99 10.12
CA HIS A 667 -7.31 12.71 9.45
C HIS A 667 -6.91 13.07 8.02
N ASP A 668 -7.79 12.82 7.06
CA ASP A 668 -7.69 13.36 5.70
C ASP A 668 -9.05 13.80 5.15
N ALA A 669 -9.02 14.68 4.14
CA ALA A 669 -10.22 15.16 3.43
C ALA A 669 -9.86 15.46 1.96
N VAL A 670 -10.85 15.72 1.10
CA VAL A 670 -10.57 16.01 -0.32
C VAL A 670 -9.67 17.23 -0.51
N ASP A 671 -9.68 18.18 0.41
CA ASP A 671 -8.89 19.41 0.33
C ASP A 671 -7.57 19.35 1.13
N SER A 672 -7.34 18.27 1.89
CA SER A 672 -6.21 18.18 2.81
C SER A 672 -5.62 16.75 2.89
N PRO A 673 -4.31 16.58 2.66
CA PRO A 673 -3.64 15.29 2.77
C PRO A 673 -3.61 14.81 4.23
N PRO A 674 -3.34 13.50 4.46
CA PRO A 674 -3.30 12.94 5.79
C PRO A 674 -2.42 13.71 6.78
N ARG A 675 -3.03 14.11 7.89
CA ARG A 675 -2.40 14.71 9.07
C ARG A 675 -2.55 13.78 10.25
N VAL A 676 -1.51 13.67 11.08
CA VAL A 676 -1.51 12.83 12.28
C VAL A 676 -1.36 13.72 13.51
N SER A 677 -2.35 13.67 14.39
CA SER A 677 -2.41 14.51 15.60
C SER A 677 -2.68 13.64 16.83
N LEU A 678 -2.12 14.03 17.98
CA LEU A 678 -2.50 13.53 19.29
C LEU A 678 -3.58 14.45 19.88
N CYS A 679 -4.72 13.89 20.26
CA CYS A 679 -5.91 14.61 20.70
C CYS A 679 -6.38 14.10 22.08
N SER A 680 -7.08 14.94 22.83
CA SER A 680 -7.67 14.59 24.13
C SER A 680 -8.99 13.83 23.96
N LEU A 681 -9.18 12.73 24.70
CA LEU A 681 -10.47 12.02 24.73
C LEU A 681 -11.56 12.75 25.52
N SER A 682 -11.21 13.79 26.27
CA SER A 682 -12.20 14.57 27.04
C SER A 682 -13.14 15.38 26.15
N ASP A 683 -12.60 15.95 25.06
CA ASP A 683 -13.26 16.98 24.26
C ASP A 683 -12.82 17.03 22.79
N GLY A 684 -11.83 16.23 22.39
CA GLY A 684 -11.29 16.25 21.01
C GLY A 684 -10.16 17.24 20.78
N THR A 685 -9.75 18.01 21.80
CA THR A 685 -8.74 19.07 21.63
C THR A 685 -7.41 18.50 21.15
N VAL A 686 -6.85 19.09 20.09
CA VAL A 686 -5.53 18.73 19.56
C VAL A 686 -4.45 19.14 20.54
N LEU A 687 -3.72 18.16 21.07
CA LEU A 687 -2.63 18.35 22.03
C LEU A 687 -1.29 18.56 21.32
N LYS A 688 -1.00 17.74 20.30
CA LYS A 688 0.25 17.80 19.51
C LYS A 688 0.02 17.35 18.07
N ILE A 689 0.78 17.92 17.14
CA ILE A 689 0.87 17.45 15.75
C ILE A 689 2.05 16.48 15.67
N LEU A 690 1.78 15.23 15.30
CA LEU A 690 2.81 14.19 15.15
C LEU A 690 3.41 14.20 13.75
N TYR A 691 2.56 14.47 12.75
CA TYR A 691 2.96 14.57 11.36
C TYR A 691 2.01 15.51 10.61
N GLU A 692 2.58 16.43 9.86
CA GLU A 692 1.86 17.28 8.92
C GLU A 692 2.77 17.52 7.71
N GLN A 693 2.18 17.53 6.52
CA GLN A 693 2.94 17.75 5.31
C GLN A 693 3.21 19.25 5.09
N ASN A 694 4.48 19.62 4.89
CA ASN A 694 4.91 21.03 4.84
C ASN A 694 4.32 21.86 3.68
N SER A 695 3.79 21.27 2.59
CA SER A 695 3.20 22.04 1.49
C SER A 695 2.21 21.26 0.60
N PRO A 696 0.99 20.98 1.08
CA PRO A 696 -0.06 20.33 0.28
C PRO A 696 -0.42 21.11 -0.99
N ILE A 697 -0.46 22.44 -0.86
CA ILE A 697 -0.78 23.38 -1.94
C ILE A 697 0.23 23.28 -3.08
N GLN A 698 1.51 23.03 -2.79
CA GLN A 698 2.52 22.90 -3.84
C GLN A 698 2.33 21.60 -4.63
N ILE A 699 1.86 20.51 -4.01
CA ILE A 699 1.55 19.26 -4.71
C ILE A 699 0.42 19.48 -5.70
N LEU A 700 -0.67 20.11 -5.24
CA LEU A 700 -1.81 20.46 -6.08
C LEU A 700 -1.40 21.37 -7.24
N LYS A 701 -0.58 22.40 -6.98
CA LYS A 701 -0.11 23.34 -8.01
C LYS A 701 0.82 22.68 -9.03
N ASN A 702 1.80 21.89 -8.58
CA ASN A 702 2.77 21.25 -9.46
C ASN A 702 2.12 20.26 -10.42
N LEU A 703 1.14 19.50 -9.93
CA LEU A 703 0.46 18.45 -10.70
C LEU A 703 -0.89 18.90 -11.26
N LYS A 704 -1.31 20.15 -11.01
CA LYS A 704 -2.62 20.72 -11.37
C LYS A 704 -3.81 19.83 -10.97
N LEU A 705 -3.71 19.19 -9.80
CA LEU A 705 -4.76 18.30 -9.30
C LEU A 705 -5.91 19.15 -8.76
N GLU A 706 -7.14 18.71 -9.04
CA GLU A 706 -8.35 19.34 -8.49
C GLU A 706 -9.22 18.32 -7.77
N PRO A 707 -9.73 18.64 -6.56
CA PRO A 707 -10.67 17.77 -5.87
C PRO A 707 -11.98 17.64 -6.68
N PRO A 708 -12.70 16.52 -6.54
CA PRO A 708 -13.98 16.37 -7.21
C PRO A 708 -15.06 17.27 -6.60
N GLU A 709 -16.10 17.52 -7.39
CA GLU A 709 -17.38 18.04 -6.90
C GLU A 709 -18.28 16.86 -6.52
N PHE A 710 -18.72 16.80 -5.25
CA PHE A 710 -19.70 15.81 -4.81
C PHE A 710 -21.12 16.26 -5.12
N VAL A 711 -21.90 15.37 -5.72
CA VAL A 711 -23.29 15.61 -6.10
C VAL A 711 -24.19 14.47 -5.59
N GLN A 712 -25.48 14.76 -5.46
CA GLN A 712 -26.50 13.78 -5.11
C GLN A 712 -27.51 13.66 -6.25
N ILE A 713 -27.81 12.44 -6.65
CA ILE A 713 -28.84 12.14 -7.65
C ILE A 713 -29.85 11.14 -7.08
N GLN A 714 -31.05 11.10 -7.64
CA GLN A 714 -32.03 10.07 -7.31
C GLN A 714 -31.84 8.86 -8.24
N ALA A 715 -31.90 7.66 -7.66
CA ALA A 715 -31.96 6.41 -8.42
C ALA A 715 -33.25 6.34 -9.25
N ASN A 716 -33.34 5.32 -10.12
CA ASN A 716 -34.50 5.12 -10.99
C ASN A 716 -35.84 4.87 -10.25
N ASP A 717 -35.80 4.56 -8.95
CA ASP A 717 -36.98 4.43 -8.09
C ASP A 717 -37.56 5.79 -7.64
N GLY A 718 -36.88 6.89 -7.96
CA GLY A 718 -37.28 8.26 -7.63
C GLY A 718 -37.18 8.63 -6.14
N LYS A 719 -36.57 7.77 -5.31
CA LYS A 719 -36.52 7.93 -3.84
C LYS A 719 -35.13 7.73 -3.24
N THR A 720 -34.35 6.81 -3.80
CA THR A 720 -33.05 6.45 -3.23
C THR A 720 -31.99 7.43 -3.67
N THR A 721 -31.35 8.10 -2.71
CA THR A 721 -30.26 9.04 -2.99
C THR A 721 -28.93 8.32 -3.21
N LEU A 722 -28.30 8.58 -4.35
CA LEU A 722 -26.97 8.11 -4.76
C LEU A 722 -25.97 9.28 -4.71
N TYR A 723 -24.74 8.99 -4.31
CA TYR A 723 -23.66 9.98 -4.22
C TYR A 723 -22.70 9.83 -5.40
N GLY A 724 -22.42 10.93 -6.09
CA GLY A 724 -21.51 10.99 -7.22
C GLY A 724 -20.35 11.95 -7.00
N ALA A 725 -19.25 11.73 -7.71
CA ALA A 725 -18.08 12.61 -7.74
C ALA A 725 -17.77 13.00 -9.20
N VAL A 726 -17.75 14.30 -9.49
CA VAL A 726 -17.50 14.86 -10.81
C VAL A 726 -16.10 15.48 -10.88
N TYR A 727 -15.31 15.08 -11.87
CA TYR A 727 -14.00 15.66 -12.16
C TYR A 727 -14.05 16.34 -13.53
N LYS A 728 -14.21 17.66 -13.53
CA LYS A 728 -14.36 18.47 -14.74
C LYS A 728 -13.00 18.82 -15.34
N PRO A 729 -12.79 18.67 -16.65
CA PRO A 729 -11.63 19.23 -17.34
C PRO A 729 -11.55 20.75 -17.17
N ASP A 730 -10.35 21.29 -17.32
CA ASP A 730 -10.13 22.74 -17.34
C ASP A 730 -10.79 23.36 -18.58
N SER A 731 -11.86 24.12 -18.37
CA SER A 731 -12.62 24.74 -19.46
C SER A 731 -11.83 25.81 -20.22
N SER A 732 -10.77 26.37 -19.63
CA SER A 732 -9.90 27.32 -20.33
C SER A 732 -9.06 26.62 -21.42
N LYS A 733 -8.77 25.33 -21.25
CA LYS A 733 -7.98 24.51 -22.17
C LYS A 733 -8.85 23.71 -23.16
N PHE A 734 -9.99 23.19 -22.69
CA PHE A 734 -10.81 22.26 -23.48
C PHE A 734 -12.16 22.85 -23.93
N GLY A 735 -12.45 24.11 -23.59
CA GLY A 735 -13.77 24.71 -23.77
C GLY A 735 -14.76 24.27 -22.69
N PRO A 736 -15.97 24.87 -22.63
CA PRO A 736 -17.01 24.47 -21.67
C PRO A 736 -17.60 23.08 -22.02
N PRO A 737 -18.29 22.41 -21.08
CA PRO A 737 -19.02 21.17 -21.35
C PRO A 737 -20.06 21.35 -22.49
N PRO A 738 -20.50 20.26 -23.16
CA PRO A 738 -20.34 18.86 -22.79
C PRO A 738 -19.01 18.23 -23.22
N TYR A 739 -18.46 17.36 -22.36
CA TYR A 739 -17.19 16.66 -22.59
C TYR A 739 -17.39 15.20 -22.99
N LYS A 740 -16.35 14.59 -23.60
CA LYS A 740 -16.22 13.13 -23.60
C LYS A 740 -16.07 12.64 -22.15
N THR A 741 -16.69 11.52 -21.81
CA THR A 741 -16.83 11.12 -20.41
C THR A 741 -16.32 9.70 -20.19
N MET A 742 -15.56 9.50 -19.12
CA MET A 742 -15.21 8.17 -18.61
C MET A 742 -15.85 7.95 -17.24
N ILE A 743 -16.69 6.93 -17.12
CA ILE A 743 -17.19 6.47 -15.83
C ILE A 743 -16.12 5.56 -15.21
N ASN A 744 -15.64 5.92 -14.02
CA ASN A 744 -14.75 5.08 -13.22
C ASN A 744 -15.58 4.36 -12.16
N VAL A 745 -15.82 3.07 -12.37
CA VAL A 745 -16.77 2.27 -11.60
C VAL A 745 -16.09 1.15 -10.83
N TYR A 746 -16.51 0.98 -9.58
CA TYR A 746 -16.41 -0.31 -8.88
C TYR A 746 -17.80 -0.92 -8.74
N GLY A 747 -18.71 -0.26 -8.00
CA GLY A 747 -20.14 -0.60 -7.93
C GLY A 747 -20.49 -1.91 -7.23
N GLY A 748 -19.50 -2.65 -6.75
CA GLY A 748 -19.64 -3.87 -5.95
C GLY A 748 -19.91 -3.62 -4.46
N PRO A 749 -20.27 -4.67 -3.71
CA PRO A 749 -20.51 -4.60 -2.28
C PRO A 749 -19.19 -4.37 -1.51
N SER A 750 -19.31 -4.00 -0.23
CA SER A 750 -18.18 -3.73 0.69
C SER A 750 -17.26 -2.56 0.31
N VAL A 751 -17.52 -1.87 -0.81
CA VAL A 751 -16.73 -0.74 -1.29
C VAL A 751 -17.61 0.50 -1.42
N GLN A 752 -17.01 1.67 -1.15
CA GLN A 752 -17.56 2.99 -1.39
C GLN A 752 -16.45 3.82 -2.05
N LEU A 753 -16.70 4.41 -3.22
CA LEU A 753 -15.73 5.27 -3.91
C LEU A 753 -15.94 6.75 -3.59
N VAL A 754 -17.19 7.18 -3.39
CA VAL A 754 -17.55 8.57 -3.17
C VAL A 754 -17.56 8.84 -1.67
N HIS A 755 -16.50 9.46 -1.19
CA HIS A 755 -16.33 9.85 0.21
C HIS A 755 -15.31 10.98 0.35
N ASP A 756 -15.43 11.75 1.43
CA ASP A 756 -14.58 12.92 1.67
C ASP A 756 -13.21 12.49 2.21
N SER A 757 -12.21 12.40 1.33
CA SER A 757 -10.86 11.92 1.65
C SER A 757 -9.89 12.32 0.55
N TRP A 758 -8.63 12.54 0.91
CA TRP A 758 -7.57 12.98 0.00
C TRP A 758 -7.36 12.01 -1.16
N ILE A 759 -7.64 10.71 -0.95
CA ILE A 759 -7.53 9.67 -1.98
C ILE A 759 -8.37 9.98 -3.23
N ASN A 760 -9.49 10.71 -3.09
CA ASN A 760 -10.31 11.13 -4.22
C ASN A 760 -9.68 12.28 -5.00
N THR A 761 -8.84 13.10 -4.38
CA THR A 761 -8.09 14.17 -5.04
C THR A 761 -6.85 13.63 -5.74
N VAL A 762 -6.19 12.64 -5.16
CA VAL A 762 -4.98 12.00 -5.72
C VAL A 762 -5.26 10.66 -6.39
N ASP A 763 -6.47 10.48 -6.93
CA ASP A 763 -6.76 9.43 -7.89
C ASP A 763 -6.09 9.78 -9.23
N MET A 764 -4.84 9.36 -9.36
CA MET A 764 -3.96 9.82 -10.45
C MET A 764 -4.44 9.41 -11.84
N ARG A 765 -5.17 8.30 -12.00
CA ARG A 765 -5.77 7.95 -13.30
C ARG A 765 -6.90 8.90 -13.64
N THR A 766 -7.76 9.20 -12.67
CA THR A 766 -8.84 10.18 -12.83
C THR A 766 -8.28 11.56 -13.18
N GLN A 767 -7.22 11.99 -12.50
CA GLN A 767 -6.54 13.26 -12.78
C GLN A 767 -5.87 13.27 -14.16
N TYR A 768 -5.29 12.14 -14.58
CA TYR A 768 -4.73 11.98 -15.93
C TYR A 768 -5.79 12.20 -17.00
N LEU A 769 -6.92 11.50 -16.90
CA LEU A 769 -8.02 11.62 -17.85
C LEU A 769 -8.58 13.05 -17.88
N ARG A 770 -8.77 13.66 -16.70
CA ARG A 770 -9.17 15.08 -16.58
C ARG A 770 -8.20 16.01 -17.31
N SER A 771 -6.89 15.81 -17.12
CA SER A 771 -5.84 16.62 -17.78
C SER A 771 -5.83 16.49 -19.30
N ARG A 772 -6.48 15.44 -19.83
CA ARG A 772 -6.64 15.14 -21.26
C ARG A 772 -7.98 15.57 -21.84
N GLY A 773 -8.80 16.32 -21.08
CA GLY A 773 -10.09 16.82 -21.57
C GLY A 773 -11.25 15.84 -21.40
N ILE A 774 -11.07 14.77 -20.61
CA ILE A 774 -12.11 13.77 -20.34
C ILE A 774 -12.77 14.08 -19.00
N LEU A 775 -14.09 14.23 -18.99
CA LEU A 775 -14.88 14.28 -17.76
C LEU A 775 -14.83 12.91 -17.09
N VAL A 776 -14.45 12.85 -15.82
CA VAL A 776 -14.50 11.59 -15.06
C VAL A 776 -15.65 11.63 -14.07
N TRP A 777 -16.39 10.54 -14.01
CA TRP A 777 -17.54 10.37 -13.13
C TRP A 777 -17.39 9.11 -12.28
N LYS A 778 -17.65 9.24 -10.98
CA LYS A 778 -17.83 8.10 -10.07
C LYS A 778 -19.22 8.20 -9.45
N LEU A 779 -19.88 7.07 -9.24
CA LEU A 779 -21.19 6.99 -8.60
C LEU A 779 -21.24 5.73 -7.73
N ASP A 780 -21.60 5.91 -6.46
CA ASP A 780 -21.93 4.81 -5.57
C ASP A 780 -23.41 4.43 -5.76
N ASN A 781 -23.65 3.36 -6.52
CA ASN A 781 -24.97 2.77 -6.79
C ASN A 781 -25.52 2.00 -5.58
N ARG A 782 -26.82 1.66 -5.60
CA ARG A 782 -27.39 0.70 -4.64
C ARG A 782 -26.58 -0.60 -4.65
N GLY A 783 -26.31 -1.14 -3.47
CA GLY A 783 -25.39 -2.26 -3.27
C GLY A 783 -24.03 -1.90 -2.69
N THR A 784 -23.55 -0.65 -2.83
CA THR A 784 -22.28 -0.20 -2.24
C THR A 784 -22.38 -0.02 -0.72
N ALA A 785 -21.23 -0.03 -0.05
CA ALA A 785 -21.14 -0.04 1.41
C ALA A 785 -21.53 1.28 2.09
N ARG A 786 -21.59 1.25 3.44
CA ARG A 786 -21.70 2.43 4.33
C ARG A 786 -23.04 3.18 4.27
N ARG A 787 -24.08 2.52 3.76
CA ARG A 787 -25.44 3.07 3.61
C ARG A 787 -26.52 2.22 4.29
N GLY A 788 -26.09 1.27 5.13
CA GLY A 788 -26.96 0.33 5.82
C GLY A 788 -27.36 -0.88 4.97
N LEU A 789 -27.77 -1.95 5.64
CA LEU A 789 -28.06 -3.24 5.02
C LEU A 789 -29.20 -3.15 4.00
N LYS A 790 -30.19 -2.27 4.20
CA LYS A 790 -31.27 -2.04 3.21
C LYS A 790 -30.77 -1.48 1.88
N PHE A 791 -29.73 -0.66 1.90
CA PHE A 791 -29.12 -0.12 0.69
C PHE A 791 -28.22 -1.17 0.01
N GLU A 792 -27.43 -1.91 0.79
CA GLU A 792 -26.53 -2.97 0.28
C GLU A 792 -27.30 -4.18 -0.29
N SER A 793 -28.39 -4.58 0.36
CA SER A 793 -29.19 -5.77 0.01
C SER A 793 -29.95 -5.70 -1.31
N TRP A 794 -30.03 -4.53 -1.96
CA TRP A 794 -30.51 -4.44 -3.34
C TRP A 794 -29.74 -5.33 -4.30
N MET A 795 -28.46 -5.59 -4.00
CA MET A 795 -27.63 -6.48 -4.80
C MET A 795 -27.98 -7.95 -4.64
N LYS A 796 -28.71 -8.34 -3.58
CA LYS A 796 -29.11 -9.72 -3.35
C LYS A 796 -29.86 -10.23 -4.59
N HIS A 797 -29.24 -11.19 -5.25
CA HIS A 797 -29.72 -11.90 -6.43
C HIS A 797 -29.77 -11.07 -7.72
N ASN A 798 -29.13 -9.90 -7.72
CA ASN A 798 -29.26 -8.87 -8.75
C ASN A 798 -27.92 -8.23 -9.14
N CYS A 799 -26.78 -8.91 -8.95
CA CYS A 799 -25.49 -8.41 -9.43
C CYS A 799 -25.53 -8.15 -10.95
N GLY A 800 -25.04 -7.00 -11.42
CA GLY A 800 -25.10 -6.56 -12.82
C GLY A 800 -26.48 -6.11 -13.32
N TYR A 801 -27.45 -5.93 -12.42
CA TYR A 801 -28.77 -5.37 -12.71
C TYR A 801 -28.94 -4.01 -12.04
N VAL A 802 -29.20 -3.99 -10.73
CA VAL A 802 -29.54 -2.75 -10.02
C VAL A 802 -28.35 -1.78 -10.00
N ASP A 803 -27.15 -2.33 -9.78
CA ASP A 803 -25.89 -1.63 -9.89
C ASP A 803 -25.69 -1.02 -11.30
N ALA A 804 -25.97 -1.79 -12.35
CA ALA A 804 -25.84 -1.31 -13.73
C ALA A 804 -26.89 -0.23 -14.09
N GLU A 805 -28.14 -0.40 -13.66
CA GLU A 805 -29.23 0.57 -13.89
C GLU A 805 -28.96 1.92 -13.22
N ASP A 806 -28.38 1.91 -12.02
CA ASP A 806 -27.99 3.13 -11.31
C ASP A 806 -26.84 3.85 -12.03
N GLN A 807 -25.87 3.12 -12.60
CA GLN A 807 -24.81 3.72 -13.43
C GLN A 807 -25.38 4.32 -14.73
N VAL A 808 -26.35 3.66 -15.38
CA VAL A 808 -27.09 4.23 -16.53
C VAL A 808 -27.85 5.50 -16.13
N THR A 809 -28.43 5.51 -14.93
CA THR A 809 -29.13 6.69 -14.38
C THR A 809 -28.15 7.86 -14.19
N GLY A 810 -26.95 7.60 -13.65
CA GLY A 810 -25.88 8.58 -13.57
C GLY A 810 -25.43 9.11 -14.94
N ALA A 811 -25.23 8.23 -15.93
CA ALA A 811 -24.85 8.62 -17.28
C ALA A 811 -25.90 9.54 -17.94
N LYS A 812 -27.19 9.20 -17.82
CA LYS A 812 -28.30 10.02 -18.33
C LYS A 812 -28.38 11.36 -17.62
N TRP A 813 -28.22 11.37 -16.31
CA TRP A 813 -28.19 12.61 -15.53
C TRP A 813 -27.07 13.55 -16.01
N LEU A 814 -25.86 13.04 -16.25
CA LEU A 814 -24.76 13.85 -16.79
C LEU A 814 -25.08 14.47 -18.16
N ILE A 815 -25.79 13.74 -19.03
CA ILE A 815 -26.25 14.25 -20.33
C ILE A 815 -27.30 15.35 -20.13
N GLU A 816 -28.28 15.11 -19.25
CA GLU A 816 -29.35 16.07 -18.94
C GLU A 816 -28.81 17.37 -18.31
N GLN A 817 -27.76 17.29 -17.48
CA GLN A 817 -27.06 18.46 -16.95
C GLN A 817 -26.18 19.18 -18.00
N GLY A 818 -26.07 18.64 -19.22
CA GLY A 818 -25.20 19.18 -20.26
C GLY A 818 -23.71 18.99 -20.00
N LEU A 819 -23.33 18.11 -19.06
CA LEU A 819 -21.94 17.84 -18.68
C LEU A 819 -21.28 16.82 -19.61
N ALA A 820 -22.00 15.75 -19.96
CA ALA A 820 -21.50 14.67 -20.80
C ALA A 820 -22.03 14.78 -22.23
N LYS A 821 -21.17 14.52 -23.21
CA LYS A 821 -21.52 14.48 -24.62
C LYS A 821 -22.24 13.15 -24.92
N PRO A 822 -23.46 13.18 -25.47
CA PRO A 822 -24.14 11.97 -25.92
C PRO A 822 -23.27 11.14 -26.88
N ASP A 823 -23.41 9.83 -26.84
CA ASP A 823 -22.65 8.87 -27.66
C ASP A 823 -21.11 8.95 -27.50
N HIS A 824 -20.60 9.55 -26.42
CA HIS A 824 -19.16 9.58 -26.08
C HIS A 824 -18.94 9.31 -24.60
N ILE A 825 -19.50 8.20 -24.11
CA ILE A 825 -19.36 7.77 -22.71
C ILE A 825 -18.69 6.39 -22.68
N GLY A 826 -17.53 6.32 -22.04
CA GLY A 826 -16.80 5.08 -21.78
C GLY A 826 -16.90 4.66 -20.32
N VAL A 827 -16.56 3.40 -20.03
CA VAL A 827 -16.55 2.86 -18.66
C VAL A 827 -15.22 2.16 -18.37
N TYR A 828 -14.64 2.42 -17.21
CA TYR A 828 -13.43 1.78 -16.70
C TYR A 828 -13.72 1.19 -15.33
N GLY A 829 -13.22 -0.02 -15.10
CA GLY A 829 -13.24 -0.62 -13.77
C GLY A 829 -12.37 -1.87 -13.68
N TRP A 830 -12.08 -2.26 -12.44
CA TRP A 830 -11.26 -3.43 -12.12
C TRP A 830 -11.99 -4.37 -11.16
N SER A 831 -11.75 -5.68 -11.25
CA SER A 831 -12.43 -6.70 -10.43
C SER A 831 -13.95 -6.65 -10.64
N TYR A 832 -14.76 -6.43 -9.59
CA TYR A 832 -16.19 -6.16 -9.75
C TYR A 832 -16.46 -4.96 -10.68
N GLY A 833 -15.63 -3.92 -10.62
CA GLY A 833 -15.71 -2.81 -11.58
C GLY A 833 -15.44 -3.24 -13.02
N GLY A 834 -14.57 -4.23 -13.23
CA GLY A 834 -14.32 -4.83 -14.53
C GLY A 834 -15.54 -5.61 -15.03
N TYR A 835 -16.17 -6.40 -14.14
CA TYR A 835 -17.45 -7.05 -14.39
C TYR A 835 -18.52 -6.03 -14.80
N LEU A 836 -18.69 -4.96 -14.01
CA LEU A 836 -19.70 -3.95 -14.26
C LEU A 836 -19.42 -3.15 -15.54
N SER A 837 -18.15 -2.87 -15.85
CA SER A 837 -17.74 -2.22 -17.11
C SER A 837 -18.14 -3.03 -18.34
N ALA A 838 -17.84 -4.33 -18.33
CA ALA A 838 -18.23 -5.22 -19.43
C ALA A 838 -19.76 -5.43 -19.49
N THR A 839 -20.40 -5.52 -18.33
CA THR A 839 -21.87 -5.62 -18.21
C THR A 839 -22.57 -4.39 -18.78
N LEU A 840 -22.11 -3.18 -18.44
CA LEU A 840 -22.67 -1.93 -18.95
C LEU A 840 -22.54 -1.83 -20.46
N LEU A 841 -21.35 -2.14 -21.01
CA LEU A 841 -21.12 -2.12 -22.45
C LEU A 841 -22.00 -3.12 -23.23
N THR A 842 -22.18 -4.32 -22.67
CA THR A 842 -22.96 -5.40 -23.33
C THR A 842 -24.46 -5.25 -23.14
N ARG A 843 -24.94 -4.64 -22.05
CA ARG A 843 -26.38 -4.52 -21.78
C ARG A 843 -26.98 -3.20 -22.23
N TYR A 844 -26.20 -2.13 -22.22
CA TYR A 844 -26.63 -0.78 -22.57
C TYR A 844 -25.72 -0.18 -23.66
N PRO A 845 -25.53 -0.87 -24.81
CA PRO A 845 -24.65 -0.42 -25.88
C PRO A 845 -25.09 0.93 -26.49
N GLU A 846 -26.33 1.34 -26.31
CA GLU A 846 -26.86 2.64 -26.73
C GLU A 846 -26.36 3.81 -25.87
N ILE A 847 -25.85 3.55 -24.66
CA ILE A 847 -25.32 4.57 -23.76
C ILE A 847 -23.78 4.56 -23.78
N PHE A 848 -23.16 3.38 -23.84
CA PHE A 848 -21.71 3.22 -23.67
C PHE A 848 -21.00 2.82 -24.97
N ASN A 849 -19.97 3.58 -25.32
CA ASN A 849 -19.19 3.40 -26.56
C ASN A 849 -18.00 2.48 -26.39
N CYS A 850 -17.33 2.56 -25.25
CA CYS A 850 -16.17 1.73 -24.97
C CYS A 850 -16.12 1.31 -23.50
N ALA A 851 -15.48 0.17 -23.23
CA ALA A 851 -15.19 -0.25 -21.87
C ALA A 851 -13.80 -0.84 -21.74
N VAL A 852 -13.11 -0.48 -20.66
CA VAL A 852 -11.89 -1.10 -20.19
C VAL A 852 -12.24 -1.94 -18.97
N SER A 853 -12.17 -3.25 -19.11
CA SER A 853 -12.59 -4.24 -18.13
C SER A 853 -11.38 -5.00 -17.61
N GLY A 854 -10.91 -4.63 -16.42
CA GLY A 854 -9.75 -5.23 -15.76
C GLY A 854 -10.13 -6.34 -14.78
N ALA A 855 -9.46 -7.48 -14.86
CA ALA A 855 -9.69 -8.70 -14.07
C ALA A 855 -11.18 -9.00 -13.77
N PRO A 856 -12.06 -9.06 -14.80
CA PRO A 856 -13.50 -9.15 -14.57
C PRO A 856 -13.94 -10.55 -14.12
N VAL A 857 -14.86 -10.62 -13.15
CA VAL A 857 -15.69 -11.81 -12.97
C VAL A 857 -16.69 -11.85 -14.12
N THR A 858 -16.52 -12.76 -15.08
CA THR A 858 -17.37 -12.81 -16.29
C THR A 858 -18.59 -13.72 -16.13
N SER A 859 -18.57 -14.61 -15.14
CA SER A 859 -19.69 -15.46 -14.74
C SER A 859 -19.47 -15.96 -13.31
N TRP A 860 -20.51 -15.87 -12.51
CA TRP A 860 -20.45 -16.07 -11.06
C TRP A 860 -20.20 -17.53 -10.65
N ASP A 861 -20.47 -18.51 -11.52
CA ASP A 861 -20.12 -19.92 -11.26
C ASP A 861 -18.60 -20.17 -11.18
N GLY A 862 -17.80 -19.24 -11.69
CA GLY A 862 -16.34 -19.31 -11.70
C GLY A 862 -15.66 -18.68 -10.49
N TYR A 863 -16.41 -18.12 -9.55
CA TYR A 863 -15.89 -17.43 -8.37
C TYR A 863 -16.18 -18.23 -7.09
N ASP A 864 -15.65 -17.81 -5.94
CA ASP A 864 -15.67 -18.62 -4.70
C ASP A 864 -17.07 -18.73 -4.08
N SER A 865 -17.22 -19.72 -3.19
CA SER A 865 -18.46 -20.06 -2.48
C SER A 865 -18.97 -18.95 -1.57
N PHE A 866 -18.11 -18.30 -0.78
CA PHE A 866 -18.55 -17.36 0.25
C PHE A 866 -19.06 -16.07 -0.40
N TYR A 867 -18.28 -15.46 -1.28
CA TYR A 867 -18.70 -14.23 -1.95
C TYR A 867 -19.95 -14.50 -2.79
N THR A 868 -19.87 -15.50 -3.66
CA THR A 868 -20.90 -15.71 -4.68
C THR A 868 -22.22 -16.15 -4.08
N GLU A 869 -22.24 -17.11 -3.15
CA GLU A 869 -23.50 -17.64 -2.61
C GLU A 869 -24.23 -16.60 -1.74
N LYS A 870 -23.50 -15.67 -1.09
CA LYS A 870 -24.09 -14.55 -0.36
C LYS A 870 -24.96 -13.66 -1.25
N TYR A 871 -24.41 -13.24 -2.40
CA TYR A 871 -25.08 -12.31 -3.29
C TYR A 871 -25.97 -13.02 -4.30
N MET A 872 -25.53 -14.13 -4.88
CA MET A 872 -26.21 -14.82 -5.98
C MET A 872 -26.96 -16.09 -5.57
N GLY A 873 -26.80 -16.58 -4.33
CA GLY A 873 -27.34 -17.88 -3.93
C GLY A 873 -26.58 -19.06 -4.57
N LEU A 874 -27.08 -20.28 -4.43
CA LEU A 874 -26.43 -21.46 -5.03
C LEU A 874 -26.58 -21.48 -6.57
N PRO A 875 -25.58 -22.01 -7.31
CA PRO A 875 -25.64 -22.13 -8.77
C PRO A 875 -26.74 -23.04 -9.34
N THR A 876 -27.50 -23.75 -8.49
CA THR A 876 -28.68 -24.52 -8.91
C THR A 876 -29.79 -23.64 -9.51
N GLU A 877 -29.76 -22.34 -9.21
CA GLU A 877 -30.68 -21.33 -9.74
C GLU A 877 -30.16 -20.75 -11.07
N GLU A 878 -30.12 -21.59 -12.11
CA GLU A 878 -29.39 -21.32 -13.37
C GLU A 878 -29.77 -19.99 -14.06
N GLU A 879 -31.05 -19.61 -14.07
CA GLU A 879 -31.52 -18.41 -14.77
C GLU A 879 -30.86 -17.14 -14.22
N ARG A 880 -30.68 -17.05 -12.90
CA ARG A 880 -30.09 -15.90 -12.23
C ARG A 880 -28.60 -15.77 -12.57
N TYR A 881 -27.86 -16.87 -12.46
CA TYR A 881 -26.44 -16.92 -12.80
C TYR A 881 -26.19 -16.60 -14.28
N LEU A 882 -27.05 -17.11 -15.16
CA LEU A 882 -27.00 -16.83 -16.59
C LEU A 882 -27.24 -15.33 -16.86
N LYS A 883 -28.30 -14.77 -16.27
CA LYS A 883 -28.69 -13.37 -16.40
C LYS A 883 -27.62 -12.38 -15.93
N SER A 884 -26.89 -12.72 -14.87
CA SER A 884 -25.77 -11.94 -14.35
C SER A 884 -24.42 -12.29 -14.99
N SER A 885 -24.40 -13.16 -16.01
CA SER A 885 -23.18 -13.47 -16.76
C SER A 885 -22.97 -12.46 -17.88
N VAL A 886 -21.77 -11.88 -17.99
CA VAL A 886 -21.41 -10.98 -19.10
C VAL A 886 -21.57 -11.71 -20.44
N MET A 887 -21.21 -13.00 -20.47
CA MET A 887 -21.29 -13.84 -21.67
C MET A 887 -22.72 -13.94 -22.22
N HIS A 888 -23.75 -13.81 -21.38
CA HIS A 888 -25.14 -13.88 -21.83
C HIS A 888 -25.55 -12.68 -22.70
N HIS A 889 -24.87 -11.53 -22.55
CA HIS A 889 -25.23 -10.26 -23.18
C HIS A 889 -24.33 -9.87 -24.36
N VAL A 890 -23.28 -10.65 -24.67
CA VAL A 890 -22.31 -10.30 -25.73
C VAL A 890 -22.94 -10.12 -27.11
N GLY A 891 -24.07 -10.78 -27.38
CA GLY A 891 -24.80 -10.70 -28.64
C GLY A 891 -25.27 -9.27 -28.98
N ASN A 892 -25.52 -8.45 -27.97
CA ASN A 892 -26.01 -7.07 -28.10
C ASN A 892 -24.94 -6.10 -28.65
N LEU A 893 -23.65 -6.46 -28.56
CA LEU A 893 -22.57 -5.60 -29.04
C LEU A 893 -22.67 -5.40 -30.55
N THR A 894 -22.48 -4.18 -31.01
CA THR A 894 -22.33 -3.86 -32.44
C THR A 894 -20.90 -3.43 -32.74
N ASP A 895 -20.58 -3.16 -34.01
CA ASP A 895 -19.26 -2.63 -34.39
C ASP A 895 -18.94 -1.26 -33.75
N LYS A 896 -19.94 -0.56 -33.21
CA LYS A 896 -19.76 0.71 -32.49
C LYS A 896 -19.10 0.52 -31.12
N GLN A 897 -19.40 -0.57 -30.42
CA GLN A 897 -18.89 -0.82 -29.08
C GLN A 897 -17.47 -1.37 -29.12
N LYS A 898 -16.60 -0.85 -28.26
CA LYS A 898 -15.19 -1.25 -28.16
C LYS A 898 -14.89 -1.79 -26.77
N LEU A 899 -14.42 -3.03 -26.68
CA LEU A 899 -14.09 -3.68 -25.41
C LEU A 899 -12.59 -3.94 -25.34
N MET A 900 -11.95 -3.49 -24.26
CA MET A 900 -10.60 -3.89 -23.87
C MET A 900 -10.68 -4.74 -22.60
N LEU A 901 -10.13 -5.94 -22.65
CA LEU A 901 -9.95 -6.83 -21.51
C LEU A 901 -8.50 -6.72 -21.02
N VAL A 902 -8.32 -6.58 -19.70
CA VAL A 902 -6.99 -6.58 -19.07
C VAL A 902 -6.95 -7.63 -17.97
N HIS A 903 -5.96 -8.52 -17.96
CA HIS A 903 -5.92 -9.59 -16.95
C HIS A 903 -4.50 -10.13 -16.71
N GLY A 904 -4.17 -10.40 -15.45
CA GLY A 904 -3.03 -11.23 -15.07
C GLY A 904 -3.30 -12.71 -15.35
N MET A 905 -2.33 -13.45 -15.91
CA MET A 905 -2.55 -14.88 -16.22
C MET A 905 -2.50 -15.78 -14.99
N ILE A 906 -1.81 -15.35 -13.93
CA ILE A 906 -1.66 -16.10 -12.68
C ILE A 906 -2.51 -15.53 -11.55
N ASP A 907 -3.57 -14.78 -11.89
CA ASP A 907 -4.57 -14.34 -10.92
C ASP A 907 -5.22 -15.55 -10.24
N GLU A 908 -4.98 -15.68 -8.94
CA GLU A 908 -5.49 -16.74 -8.07
C GLU A 908 -6.70 -16.31 -7.24
N ASN A 909 -7.26 -15.14 -7.54
CA ASN A 909 -8.55 -14.68 -7.04
C ASN A 909 -9.62 -14.73 -8.14
N VAL A 910 -9.53 -13.83 -9.12
CA VAL A 910 -10.39 -13.85 -10.30
C VAL A 910 -9.61 -14.59 -11.38
N HIS A 911 -9.74 -15.92 -11.42
CA HIS A 911 -8.93 -16.72 -12.34
C HIS A 911 -9.03 -16.24 -13.80
N PHE A 912 -7.90 -16.28 -14.53
CA PHE A 912 -7.86 -15.95 -15.96
C PHE A 912 -8.88 -16.73 -16.80
N ARG A 913 -9.36 -17.88 -16.29
CA ARG A 913 -10.53 -18.62 -16.81
C ARG A 913 -11.72 -17.71 -17.12
N HIS A 914 -11.99 -16.68 -16.33
CA HIS A 914 -13.07 -15.73 -16.60
C HIS A 914 -12.89 -15.03 -17.95
N THR A 915 -11.71 -14.45 -18.20
CA THR A 915 -11.41 -13.83 -19.49
C THR A 915 -11.41 -14.85 -20.62
N ALA A 916 -10.83 -16.04 -20.42
CA ALA A 916 -10.82 -17.08 -21.45
C ALA A 916 -12.24 -17.52 -21.87
N ARG A 917 -13.15 -17.69 -20.91
CA ARG A 917 -14.57 -18.03 -21.20
C ARG A 917 -15.29 -16.91 -21.93
N LEU A 918 -15.07 -15.65 -21.52
CA LEU A 918 -15.67 -14.50 -22.20
C LEU A 918 -15.15 -14.35 -23.63
N VAL A 919 -13.86 -14.58 -23.86
CA VAL A 919 -13.27 -14.62 -25.21
C VAL A 919 -13.96 -15.67 -26.08
N ASN A 920 -14.20 -16.88 -25.58
CA ASN A 920 -14.94 -17.90 -26.35
C ASN A 920 -16.34 -17.40 -26.76
N ALA A 921 -17.08 -16.79 -25.83
CA ALA A 921 -18.42 -16.25 -26.11
C ALA A 921 -18.38 -15.10 -27.14
N LEU A 922 -17.38 -14.21 -27.06
CA LEU A 922 -17.19 -13.12 -28.02
C LEU A 922 -16.85 -13.65 -29.41
N VAL A 923 -15.97 -14.66 -29.50
CA VAL A 923 -15.58 -15.30 -30.77
C VAL A 923 -16.77 -16.01 -31.40
N GLU A 924 -17.53 -16.77 -30.63
CA GLU A 924 -18.74 -17.47 -31.10
C GLU A 924 -19.79 -16.48 -31.63
N ALA A 925 -19.95 -15.33 -30.96
CA ALA A 925 -20.86 -14.27 -31.39
C ALA A 925 -20.29 -13.34 -32.49
N GLY A 926 -19.06 -13.59 -32.98
CA GLY A 926 -18.41 -12.78 -34.01
C GLY A 926 -18.09 -11.34 -33.58
N LYS A 927 -17.88 -11.09 -32.28
CA LYS A 927 -17.65 -9.76 -31.71
C LYS A 927 -16.16 -9.47 -31.55
N ARG A 928 -15.76 -8.21 -31.79
CA ARG A 928 -14.37 -7.75 -31.65
C ARG A 928 -14.04 -7.34 -30.21
N TYR A 929 -12.82 -7.61 -29.79
CA TYR A 929 -12.25 -7.19 -28.50
C TYR A 929 -10.75 -6.93 -28.64
N GLU A 930 -10.20 -6.09 -27.76
CA GLU A 930 -8.76 -5.96 -27.51
C GLU A 930 -8.44 -6.68 -26.19
N LEU A 931 -7.29 -7.36 -26.11
CA LEU A 931 -6.88 -8.12 -24.94
C LEU A 931 -5.44 -7.77 -24.57
N LEU A 932 -5.25 -7.32 -23.32
CA LEU A 932 -3.96 -7.03 -22.71
C LEU A 932 -3.71 -8.02 -21.58
N ILE A 933 -2.63 -8.79 -21.70
CA ILE A 933 -2.30 -9.90 -20.79
C ILE A 933 -1.00 -9.59 -20.08
N PHE A 934 -0.95 -9.90 -18.78
CA PHE A 934 0.26 -9.86 -17.97
C PHE A 934 0.59 -11.28 -17.45
N PRO A 935 1.52 -12.01 -18.09
CA PRO A 935 1.76 -13.43 -17.78
C PRO A 935 2.24 -13.72 -16.35
N ASP A 936 2.98 -12.80 -15.74
CA ASP A 936 3.57 -12.97 -14.40
C ASP A 936 2.84 -12.17 -13.31
N GLU A 937 1.72 -11.54 -13.63
CA GLU A 937 0.96 -10.72 -12.68
C GLU A 937 -0.30 -11.47 -12.21
N ARG A 938 -0.69 -11.19 -10.96
CA ARG A 938 -1.88 -11.74 -10.30
C ARG A 938 -3.08 -10.82 -10.51
N HIS A 939 -3.88 -10.57 -9.47
CA HIS A 939 -5.10 -9.77 -9.55
C HIS A 939 -4.89 -8.32 -9.98
N MET A 940 -3.76 -7.73 -9.63
CA MET A 940 -3.34 -6.40 -10.05
C MET A 940 -1.85 -6.42 -10.40
N PRO A 941 -1.40 -5.73 -11.47
CA PRO A 941 0.02 -5.63 -11.76
C PRO A 941 0.80 -4.96 -10.62
N ARG A 942 1.81 -5.64 -10.08
CA ARG A 942 2.67 -5.11 -9.02
C ARG A 942 3.86 -4.35 -9.58
N LYS A 943 4.52 -4.90 -10.61
CA LYS A 943 5.75 -4.34 -11.17
C LYS A 943 5.49 -2.94 -11.71
N LYS A 944 6.39 -2.00 -11.41
CA LYS A 944 6.25 -0.60 -11.86
C LYS A 944 6.16 -0.51 -13.39
N LYS A 945 6.99 -1.26 -14.11
CA LYS A 945 7.01 -1.28 -15.58
C LYS A 945 5.70 -1.79 -16.17
N ASP A 946 5.17 -2.89 -15.64
CA ASP A 946 3.94 -3.52 -16.11
C ASP A 946 2.74 -2.58 -15.90
N ARG A 947 2.70 -1.86 -14.77
CA ARG A 947 1.72 -0.81 -14.55
C ARG A 947 1.84 0.36 -15.53
N ILE A 948 3.04 0.86 -15.82
CA ILE A 948 3.24 1.94 -16.80
C ILE A 948 2.70 1.50 -18.16
N TYR A 949 3.11 0.31 -18.60
CA TYR A 949 2.66 -0.25 -19.86
C TYR A 949 1.13 -0.43 -19.90
N MET A 950 0.53 -0.89 -18.81
CA MET A 950 -0.92 -0.99 -18.68
C MET A 950 -1.60 0.37 -18.90
N GLU A 951 -1.18 1.41 -18.18
CA GLU A 951 -1.79 2.74 -18.29
C GLU A 951 -1.59 3.35 -19.68
N GLN A 952 -0.43 3.15 -20.31
CA GLN A 952 -0.17 3.60 -21.69
C GLN A 952 -1.16 2.96 -22.67
N ARG A 953 -1.34 1.64 -22.59
CA ARG A 953 -2.24 0.89 -23.46
C ARG A 953 -3.73 1.23 -23.20
N ILE A 954 -4.10 1.47 -21.94
CA ILE A 954 -5.44 1.95 -21.57
C ILE A 954 -5.69 3.33 -22.17
N TRP A 955 -4.73 4.26 -22.03
CA TRP A 955 -4.86 5.59 -22.61
C TRP A 955 -5.00 5.54 -24.13
N GLU A 956 -4.14 4.81 -24.84
CA GLU A 956 -4.21 4.65 -26.29
C GLU A 956 -5.56 4.07 -26.75
N PHE A 957 -6.12 3.14 -25.97
CA PHE A 957 -7.46 2.60 -26.23
C PHE A 957 -8.56 3.65 -26.03
N ILE A 958 -8.51 4.43 -24.95
CA ILE A 958 -9.49 5.48 -24.67
C ILE A 958 -9.42 6.57 -25.75
N GLU A 959 -8.23 7.08 -26.04
CA GLU A 959 -8.00 8.15 -27.02
C GLU A 959 -8.52 7.78 -28.43
N LYS A 960 -8.37 6.51 -28.82
CA LYS A 960 -8.82 5.99 -30.11
C LYS A 960 -10.35 5.81 -30.20
N ASN A 961 -11.01 5.45 -29.10
CA ASN A 961 -12.37 4.89 -29.13
C ASN A 961 -13.43 5.75 -28.42
N LEU A 962 -13.02 6.80 -27.69
CA LEU A 962 -13.88 7.76 -27.00
C LEU A 962 -13.61 9.15 -27.55
#